data_AF-A0A8T6R3P8-F1
#
_entry.id   AF-A0A8T6R3P8-F1
#
_cell.length_a   1.000
_cell.length_b   1.000
_cell.length_c   1.000
_cell.angle_alpha   90.00
_cell.angle_beta   90.00
_cell.angle_gamma   90.00
#
_symmetry.space_group_name_H-M   'P 1'
#
loop_
_entity.id
_entity.type
_entity.pdbx_description
1 polymer ?
#
loop_
_entity_poly.entity_id
_entity_poly.type
_entity_poly.pdbx_seq_one_letter_code
_entity_poly.pdbx_strand_id
1 'polypeptide(L)'
;MPRTSLVEDVAGRLLDRIVSGEFVGGSLLPSESELAGQFGVSRLTMREAVKMLAAGQVVRSVQGVGTFVAPVGRWTSVGAVIRVSEGDASQVIGRLVEVRGMLEVGAAELFAPLAAPADLETLADNVAAMRFAHREDDVESFVAADLAFHTRIIEGCGNPFVRVAFAPVAESLVYSQRLTAAVHDIREHAIVHHAAILAALHTGRASTTATAMREHLIQTRDDARRYLSGVGKSAVSAAGLTSDVSSSLNHPDGDDVTDHDAARTKDELLRDMPPPRSVTAEEIRASRAQRPRRTLVVLDDDPTGTQSVADLPVLTRWDTEDLAWALRTGADAVYVLTNSRSLDAADAERVNREVARNALDAAALLDVEIDFVSRSDSTLRGHYPLEPDTLVAALEEARAQVDAVVLVPAFGDAGRVTVRSVHYAGSEADGYVPASETEFARDATFGYAASDLREWVQEKTAGRIAASDVATVPLDILRSGHEAVTDILLGLHDARPVVVDIVEETDLRVLSLALLAAEDAGKRFLFRVGPPFVRGFIGQDVLEPLSNSDVDQIIAGGEGDGSSYGLVVVGSHVGLTTRQLKRLLEEQDPTVMTIAVEKVLGPDREAHLDRIVRETVEGLSSGNVVVTTSRELVVGENADDSLDIARQVSSAVVEVVRQVLEAAPPRFVVAKGGITSAEVASRGLSIARAMVRGPMLPGIVSLWEPTDGPAQGIPYVVFAGNVGDDSSLAEVVATLTA
;
A
#
# COMPACT_ATOMS: atom_id res chain seq x y z
N MET A 1 -3.92 -3.69 22.61
CA MET A 1 -2.74 -4.56 22.48
C MET A 1 -2.96 -5.38 21.23
N PRO A 2 -2.07 -5.43 20.24
CA PRO A 2 -2.31 -6.19 19.02
C PRO A 2 -2.36 -7.69 19.34
N ARG A 3 -3.49 -8.35 19.07
CA ARG A 3 -3.59 -9.81 19.13
C ARG A 3 -2.60 -10.46 18.18
N THR A 4 -1.91 -11.47 18.70
CA THR A 4 -1.08 -12.39 17.92
C THR A 4 -1.93 -13.03 16.82
N SER A 5 -1.48 -12.96 15.57
CA SER A 5 -2.13 -13.72 14.49
C SER A 5 -2.06 -15.22 14.78
N LEU A 6 -3.02 -16.00 14.29
CA LEU A 6 -3.00 -17.47 14.47
C LEU A 6 -1.70 -18.10 13.92
N VAL A 7 -1.11 -17.50 12.87
CA VAL A 7 0.17 -17.95 12.30
C VAL A 7 1.31 -17.71 13.28
N GLU A 8 1.37 -16.54 13.91
CA GLU A 8 2.37 -16.21 14.93
C GLU A 8 2.22 -17.12 16.15
N ASP A 9 0.99 -17.33 16.65
CA ASP A 9 0.75 -18.23 17.80
C ASP A 9 1.29 -19.64 17.52
N VAL A 10 0.96 -20.18 16.34
CA VAL A 10 1.44 -21.49 15.90
C VAL A 10 2.96 -21.51 15.77
N ALA A 11 3.57 -20.46 15.22
CA ALA A 11 5.02 -20.37 15.05
C ALA A 11 5.74 -20.33 16.40
N GLY A 12 5.27 -19.53 17.37
CA GLY A 12 5.89 -19.45 18.69
C GLY A 12 5.65 -20.72 19.52
N ARG A 13 4.48 -21.35 19.43
CA ARG A 13 4.25 -22.66 20.08
C ARG A 13 5.14 -23.75 19.49
N LEU A 14 5.40 -23.73 18.18
CA LEU A 14 6.35 -24.64 17.54
C LEU A 14 7.78 -24.33 17.98
N LEU A 15 8.15 -23.06 18.08
CA LEU A 15 9.44 -22.64 18.64
C LEU A 15 9.62 -23.11 20.09
N ASP A 16 8.59 -23.04 20.92
CA ASP A 16 8.66 -23.48 22.32
C ASP A 16 8.93 -24.99 22.42
N ARG A 17 8.38 -25.80 21.51
CA ARG A 17 8.70 -27.25 21.41
C ARG A 17 10.13 -27.49 20.92
N ILE A 18 10.65 -26.65 20.04
CA ILE A 18 12.06 -26.70 19.62
C ILE A 18 12.98 -26.34 20.80
N VAL A 19 12.66 -25.27 21.52
CA VAL A 19 13.45 -24.76 22.65
C VAL A 19 13.41 -25.69 23.86
N SER A 20 12.28 -26.38 24.11
CA SER A 20 12.16 -27.37 25.19
C SER A 20 12.97 -28.64 24.93
N GLY A 21 13.54 -28.80 23.73
CA GLY A 21 14.32 -29.97 23.34
C GLY A 21 13.48 -31.12 22.80
N GLU A 22 12.18 -30.92 22.58
CA GLU A 22 11.32 -31.91 21.94
C GLU A 22 11.78 -32.19 20.49
N PHE A 23 12.18 -31.13 19.78
CA PHE A 23 12.84 -31.24 18.47
C PHE A 23 14.30 -30.81 18.57
N VAL A 24 15.20 -31.79 18.58
CA VAL A 24 16.65 -31.56 18.73
C VAL A 24 17.22 -30.86 17.49
N GLY A 25 18.17 -29.93 17.67
CA GLY A 25 18.88 -29.29 16.55
C GLY A 25 19.47 -30.32 15.57
N GLY A 26 19.17 -30.16 14.29
CA GLY A 26 19.54 -31.08 13.21
C GLY A 26 18.55 -32.22 12.93
N SER A 27 17.51 -32.39 13.76
CA SER A 27 16.45 -33.38 13.55
C SER A 27 15.44 -32.94 12.49
N LEU A 28 14.81 -33.92 11.85
CA LEU A 28 13.70 -33.72 10.91
C LEU A 28 12.42 -33.43 11.71
N LEU A 29 11.76 -32.30 11.41
CA LEU A 29 10.43 -32.00 11.91
C LEU A 29 9.38 -32.90 11.21
N PRO A 30 8.28 -33.23 11.90
CA PRO A 30 7.12 -33.83 11.24
C PRO A 30 6.67 -32.99 10.04
N SER A 31 6.00 -33.62 9.08
CA SER A 31 5.48 -32.91 7.91
C SER A 31 4.52 -31.80 8.32
N GLU A 32 4.38 -30.76 7.48
CA GLU A 32 3.45 -29.65 7.75
C GLU A 32 2.01 -30.13 7.95
N SER A 33 1.60 -31.24 7.30
CA SER A 33 0.29 -31.83 7.53
C SER A 33 0.15 -32.50 8.89
N GLU A 34 1.20 -33.14 9.39
CA GLU A 34 1.21 -33.77 10.72
C GLU A 34 1.26 -32.71 11.81
N LEU A 35 2.11 -31.70 11.64
CA LEU A 35 2.16 -30.53 12.52
C LEU A 35 0.80 -29.80 12.54
N ALA A 36 0.18 -29.56 11.39
CA ALA A 36 -1.14 -28.94 11.32
C ALA A 36 -2.18 -29.73 12.15
N GLY A 37 -2.17 -31.06 12.03
CA GLY A 37 -3.03 -31.94 12.83
C GLY A 37 -2.74 -31.89 14.34
N GLN A 38 -1.46 -31.82 14.74
CA GLN A 38 -1.07 -31.71 16.14
C GLN A 38 -1.44 -30.37 16.77
N PHE A 39 -1.39 -29.28 15.98
CA PHE A 39 -1.68 -27.93 16.46
C PHE A 39 -3.14 -27.52 16.29
N GLY A 40 -3.96 -28.33 15.61
CA GLY A 40 -5.38 -28.07 15.39
C GLY A 40 -5.65 -26.94 14.40
N VAL A 41 -4.75 -26.70 13.45
CA VAL A 41 -4.81 -25.59 12.49
C VAL A 41 -4.82 -26.08 11.04
N SER A 42 -5.14 -25.18 10.10
CA SER A 42 -5.08 -25.52 8.68
C SER A 42 -3.64 -25.78 8.23
N ARG A 43 -3.46 -26.59 7.18
CA ARG A 43 -2.14 -26.83 6.57
C ARG A 43 -1.49 -25.53 6.08
N LEU A 44 -2.29 -24.58 5.59
CA LEU A 44 -1.82 -23.28 5.14
C LEU A 44 -1.24 -22.48 6.32
N THR A 45 -1.96 -22.42 7.44
CA THR A 45 -1.51 -21.76 8.68
C THR A 45 -0.19 -22.34 9.18
N MET A 46 -0.08 -23.68 9.21
CA MET A 46 1.17 -24.35 9.62
C MET A 46 2.32 -24.05 8.67
N ARG A 47 2.06 -24.02 7.35
CA ARG A 47 3.08 -23.69 6.35
C ARG A 47 3.61 -22.27 6.54
N GLU A 48 2.74 -21.30 6.77
CA GLU A 48 3.17 -19.91 7.00
C GLU A 48 3.92 -19.79 8.35
N ALA A 49 3.52 -20.54 9.39
CA ALA A 49 4.25 -20.58 10.65
C ALA A 49 5.67 -21.17 10.50
N VAL A 50 5.82 -22.25 9.71
CA VAL A 50 7.12 -22.84 9.38
C VAL A 50 7.99 -21.88 8.56
N LYS A 51 7.41 -21.13 7.60
CA LYS A 51 8.14 -20.10 6.86
C LYS A 51 8.64 -18.97 7.76
N MET A 52 7.84 -18.56 8.74
CA MET A 52 8.21 -17.53 9.70
C MET A 52 9.42 -17.97 10.54
N LEU A 53 9.44 -19.23 11.01
CA LEU A 53 10.61 -19.82 11.67
C LEU A 53 11.80 -19.98 10.72
N ALA A 54 11.57 -20.24 9.45
CA ALA A 54 12.64 -20.36 8.45
C ALA A 54 13.31 -19.01 8.15
N ALA A 55 12.55 -17.90 8.16
CA ALA A 55 13.08 -16.55 8.01
C ALA A 55 14.06 -16.19 9.14
N GLY A 56 13.76 -16.59 10.38
CA GLY A 56 14.66 -16.47 11.53
C GLY A 56 15.78 -17.52 11.59
N GLN A 57 15.94 -18.34 10.55
CA GLN A 57 16.86 -19.48 10.48
C GLN A 57 16.74 -20.48 11.64
N VAL A 58 15.57 -20.57 12.27
CA VAL A 58 15.28 -21.56 13.32
C VAL A 58 15.09 -22.94 12.71
N VAL A 59 14.51 -23.00 11.51
CA VAL A 59 14.31 -24.22 10.74
C VAL A 59 14.82 -24.06 9.30
N ARG A 60 15.12 -25.16 8.64
CA ARG A 60 15.62 -25.21 7.26
C ARG A 60 14.87 -26.27 6.46
N SER A 61 14.13 -25.84 5.45
CA SER A 61 13.46 -26.74 4.52
C SER A 61 14.42 -27.22 3.42
N VAL A 62 14.39 -28.52 3.14
CA VAL A 62 15.12 -29.17 2.04
C VAL A 62 14.09 -29.79 1.10
N GLN A 63 14.07 -29.33 -0.15
CA GLN A 63 13.12 -29.79 -1.15
C GLN A 63 13.20 -31.31 -1.33
N GLY A 64 12.05 -31.99 -1.28
CA GLY A 64 11.95 -33.45 -1.42
C GLY A 64 12.38 -34.26 -0.19
N VAL A 65 12.90 -33.63 0.87
CA VAL A 65 13.39 -34.32 2.07
C VAL A 65 12.63 -33.90 3.34
N GLY A 66 12.27 -32.62 3.47
CA GLY A 66 11.48 -32.10 4.60
C GLY A 66 12.18 -30.94 5.34
N THR A 67 11.64 -30.56 6.50
CA THR A 67 12.10 -29.40 7.28
C THR A 67 12.91 -29.85 8.49
N PHE A 68 14.09 -29.28 8.71
CA PHE A 68 14.99 -29.63 9.81
C PHE A 68 15.12 -28.48 10.80
N VAL A 69 15.28 -28.76 12.09
CA VAL A 69 15.66 -27.73 13.07
C VAL A 69 17.11 -27.32 12.83
N ALA A 70 17.38 -26.01 12.72
CA ALA A 70 18.73 -25.50 12.55
C ALA A 70 19.47 -25.43 13.91
N PRO A 71 20.80 -25.61 13.94
CA PRO A 71 21.59 -25.36 15.14
C PRO A 71 21.43 -23.92 15.64
N VAL A 72 21.30 -23.72 16.96
CA VAL A 72 21.08 -22.40 17.60
C VAL A 72 22.09 -21.33 17.17
N GLY A 73 23.35 -21.70 16.96
CA GLY A 73 24.39 -20.77 16.49
C GLY A 73 24.19 -20.23 15.06
N ARG A 74 23.14 -20.67 14.35
CA ARG A 74 22.73 -20.15 13.04
C ARG A 74 21.43 -19.36 13.09
N TRP A 75 20.79 -19.22 14.25
CA TRP A 75 19.53 -18.48 14.35
C TRP A 75 19.80 -16.98 14.20
N THR A 76 18.95 -16.31 13.43
CA THR A 76 19.02 -14.85 13.18
C THR A 76 17.90 -14.09 13.87
N SER A 77 16.90 -14.79 14.41
CA SER A 77 15.83 -14.19 15.23
C SER A 77 16.32 -13.93 16.65
N VAL A 78 16.38 -12.65 17.04
CA VAL A 78 16.75 -12.22 18.41
C VAL A 78 15.78 -12.82 19.43
N GLY A 79 14.48 -12.76 19.16
CA GLY A 79 13.46 -13.33 20.04
C GLY A 79 13.56 -14.85 20.23
N ALA A 80 13.95 -15.60 19.19
CA ALA A 80 14.22 -17.03 19.32
C ALA A 80 15.49 -17.31 20.16
N VAL A 81 16.54 -16.51 19.96
CA VAL A 81 17.77 -16.58 20.77
C VAL A 81 17.50 -16.27 22.24
N ILE A 82 16.61 -15.32 22.54
CA ILE A 82 16.15 -15.01 23.91
C ILE A 82 15.47 -16.25 24.53
N ARG A 83 14.57 -16.93 23.82
CA ARG A 83 13.87 -18.13 24.32
C ARG A 83 14.82 -19.26 24.70
N VAL A 84 15.81 -19.53 23.86
CA VAL A 84 16.77 -20.62 24.09
C VAL A 84 17.88 -20.27 25.09
N SER A 85 18.12 -18.97 25.36
CA SER A 85 19.18 -18.52 26.27
C SER A 85 19.04 -19.07 27.69
N GLU A 86 20.13 -19.52 28.30
CA GLU A 86 20.16 -19.93 29.71
C GLU A 86 20.26 -18.71 30.64
N GLY A 87 19.55 -18.78 31.78
CA GLY A 87 19.57 -17.75 32.83
C GLY A 87 18.18 -17.32 33.30
N ASP A 88 18.16 -16.42 34.28
CA ASP A 88 16.95 -15.69 34.71
C ASP A 88 16.75 -14.41 33.88
N ALA A 89 15.63 -13.70 34.08
CA ALA A 89 15.30 -12.49 33.33
C ALA A 89 16.40 -11.41 33.43
N SER A 90 17.00 -11.24 34.61
CA SER A 90 18.07 -10.27 34.83
C SER A 90 19.30 -10.54 33.96
N GLN A 91 19.67 -11.81 33.78
CA GLN A 91 20.81 -12.20 32.97
C GLN A 91 20.56 -12.00 31.48
N VAL A 92 19.34 -12.28 31.01
CA VAL A 92 18.94 -12.06 29.60
C VAL A 92 18.92 -10.56 29.29
N ILE A 93 18.27 -9.75 30.13
CA ILE A 93 18.23 -8.30 29.99
C ILE A 93 19.65 -7.72 30.03
N GLY A 94 20.51 -8.21 30.92
CA GLY A 94 21.91 -7.80 30.99
C GLY A 94 22.66 -7.99 29.66
N ARG A 95 22.49 -9.12 28.98
CA ARG A 95 23.10 -9.37 27.66
C ARG A 95 22.49 -8.51 26.55
N LEU A 96 21.18 -8.24 26.58
CA LEU A 96 20.55 -7.30 25.65
C LEU A 96 21.10 -5.89 25.82
N VAL A 97 21.29 -5.44 27.07
CA VAL A 97 21.89 -4.14 27.38
C VAL A 97 23.33 -4.04 26.88
N GLU A 98 24.09 -5.13 26.83
CA GLU A 98 25.44 -5.13 26.22
C GLU A 98 25.37 -4.81 24.72
N VAL A 99 24.43 -5.41 23.97
CA VAL A 99 24.21 -5.12 22.54
C VAL A 99 23.71 -3.69 22.34
N ARG A 100 22.74 -3.24 23.16
CA ARG A 100 22.29 -1.84 23.19
C ARG A 100 23.47 -0.89 23.42
N GLY A 101 24.40 -1.24 24.32
CA GLY A 101 25.60 -0.46 24.59
C GLY A 101 26.54 -0.33 23.39
N MET A 102 26.64 -1.36 22.55
CA MET A 102 27.44 -1.31 21.32
C MET A 102 26.83 -0.40 20.25
N LEU A 103 25.49 -0.32 20.20
CA LEU A 103 24.76 0.39 19.14
C LEU A 103 24.30 1.79 19.56
N GLU A 104 23.55 1.89 20.66
CA GLU A 104 22.88 3.13 21.08
C GLU A 104 23.85 4.18 21.61
N VAL A 105 24.97 3.79 22.22
CA VAL A 105 26.00 4.74 22.66
C VAL A 105 26.63 5.43 21.45
N GLY A 106 26.97 4.67 20.41
CA GLY A 106 27.50 5.21 19.16
C GLY A 106 26.46 6.03 18.40
N ALA A 107 25.20 5.59 18.39
CA ALA A 107 24.10 6.35 17.79
C ALA A 107 23.91 7.70 18.48
N ALA A 108 23.90 7.73 19.81
CA ALA A 108 23.75 8.96 20.59
C ALA A 108 24.96 9.90 20.40
N GLU A 109 26.17 9.34 20.26
CA GLU A 109 27.38 10.10 19.94
C GLU A 109 27.30 10.79 18.57
N LEU A 110 26.87 10.05 17.55
CA LEU A 110 26.69 10.55 16.18
C LEU A 110 25.53 11.54 16.07
N PHE A 111 24.46 11.32 16.84
CA PHE A 111 23.28 12.18 16.83
C PHE A 111 23.52 13.54 17.50
N ALA A 112 24.36 13.60 18.54
CA ALA A 112 24.58 14.83 19.31
C ALA A 112 24.91 16.09 18.49
N PRO A 113 25.84 16.08 17.51
CA PRO A 113 26.10 17.24 16.67
C PRO A 113 25.03 17.50 15.59
N LEU A 114 24.15 16.52 15.32
CA LEU A 114 23.11 16.59 14.29
C LEU A 114 21.73 16.99 14.82
N ALA A 115 21.51 16.87 16.13
CA ALA A 115 20.21 17.09 16.76
C ALA A 115 19.67 18.50 16.48
N ALA A 116 18.57 18.58 15.74
CA ALA A 116 17.88 19.83 15.46
C ALA A 116 17.02 20.25 16.67
N PRO A 117 16.65 21.54 16.80
CA PRO A 117 15.76 22.00 17.87
C PRO A 117 14.45 21.20 17.98
N ALA A 118 13.84 20.85 16.84
CA ALA A 118 12.64 20.02 16.78
C ALA A 118 12.88 18.61 17.35
N ASP A 119 14.08 18.06 17.21
CA ASP A 119 14.40 16.74 17.74
C ASP A 119 14.54 16.75 19.26
N LEU A 120 15.14 17.83 19.78
CA LEU A 120 15.26 18.06 21.21
C LEU A 120 13.88 18.28 21.84
N GLU A 121 12.96 18.93 21.12
CA GLU A 121 11.56 19.10 21.53
C GLU A 121 10.84 17.74 21.58
N THR A 122 10.91 16.93 20.52
CA THR A 122 10.34 15.57 20.51
C THR A 122 10.90 14.70 21.63
N LEU A 123 12.21 14.76 21.90
CA LEU A 123 12.83 14.01 23.01
C LEU A 123 12.40 14.55 24.38
N ALA A 124 12.16 15.86 24.50
CA ALA A 124 11.61 16.45 25.72
C ALA A 124 10.16 15.98 25.96
N ASP A 125 9.35 15.91 24.91
CA ASP A 125 7.97 15.41 24.98
C ASP A 125 7.94 13.94 25.39
N ASN A 126 8.84 13.11 24.86
CA ASN A 126 8.98 11.71 25.29
C ASN A 126 9.35 11.59 26.78
N VAL A 127 10.26 12.43 27.29
CA VAL A 127 10.58 12.48 28.73
C VAL A 127 9.39 12.97 29.56
N ALA A 128 8.62 13.93 29.07
CA ALA A 128 7.40 14.40 29.74
C ALA A 128 6.31 13.32 29.76
N ALA A 129 6.13 12.58 28.67
CA ALA A 129 5.23 11.45 28.55
C ALA A 129 5.62 10.32 29.52
N MET A 130 6.91 9.96 29.60
CA MET A 130 7.42 9.00 30.59
C MET A 130 7.10 9.43 32.03
N ARG A 131 7.29 10.72 32.36
CA ARG A 131 6.94 11.26 33.69
C ARG A 131 5.45 11.21 33.97
N PHE A 132 4.62 11.53 32.99
CA PHE A 132 3.17 11.47 33.13
C PHE A 132 2.72 10.04 33.36
N ALA A 133 3.14 9.12 32.48
CA ALA A 133 2.84 7.69 32.58
C ALA A 133 3.30 7.08 33.91
N HIS A 134 4.50 7.45 34.40
CA HIS A 134 4.97 7.01 35.71
C HIS A 134 4.08 7.47 36.87
N ARG A 135 3.59 8.73 36.85
CA ARG A 135 2.67 9.24 37.90
C ARG A 135 1.31 8.55 37.88
N GLU A 136 0.80 8.25 36.69
CA GLU A 136 -0.46 7.54 36.51
C GLU A 136 -0.33 6.02 36.66
N ASP A 137 0.87 5.54 37.00
CA ASP A 137 1.22 4.11 37.07
C ASP A 137 0.98 3.35 35.74
N ASP A 138 0.91 4.06 34.62
CA ASP A 138 0.69 3.50 33.29
C ASP A 138 2.00 2.95 32.70
N VAL A 139 2.17 1.63 32.78
CA VAL A 139 3.35 0.93 32.28
C VAL A 139 3.42 0.95 30.75
N GLU A 140 2.29 0.84 30.05
CA GLU A 140 2.28 0.71 28.59
C GLU A 140 2.63 2.05 27.91
N SER A 141 2.05 3.14 28.39
CA SER A 141 2.40 4.48 27.90
C SER A 141 3.85 4.84 28.24
N PHE A 142 4.38 4.37 29.38
CA PHE A 142 5.79 4.55 29.71
C PHE A 142 6.70 3.84 28.71
N VAL A 143 6.42 2.56 28.42
CA VAL A 143 7.20 1.76 27.47
C VAL A 143 7.17 2.36 26.06
N ALA A 144 6.00 2.84 25.61
CA ALA A 144 5.87 3.51 24.32
C ALA A 144 6.75 4.77 24.24
N ALA A 145 6.74 5.61 25.28
CA ALA A 145 7.54 6.83 25.34
C ALA A 145 9.06 6.56 25.46
N ASP A 146 9.46 5.54 26.24
CA ASP A 146 10.85 5.06 26.36
C ASP A 146 11.38 4.57 24.99
N LEU A 147 10.61 3.72 24.30
CA LEU A 147 10.98 3.22 22.98
C LEU A 147 11.05 4.33 21.93
N ALA A 148 10.10 5.27 21.94
CA ALA A 148 10.08 6.41 21.02
C ALA A 148 11.32 7.31 21.23
N PHE A 149 11.75 7.50 22.49
CA PHE A 149 12.97 8.25 22.80
C PHE A 149 14.22 7.62 22.18
N HIS A 150 14.42 6.31 22.40
CA HIS A 150 15.56 5.59 21.83
C HIS A 150 15.50 5.54 20.30
N THR A 151 14.32 5.31 19.71
CA THR A 151 14.12 5.24 18.26
C THR A 151 14.48 6.57 17.59
N ARG A 152 14.05 7.72 18.15
CA ARG A 152 14.43 9.04 17.63
C ARG A 152 15.95 9.22 17.60
N ILE A 153 16.68 8.78 18.62
CA ILE A 153 18.16 8.86 18.62
C ILE A 153 18.77 7.98 17.51
N ILE A 154 18.28 6.76 17.35
CA ILE A 154 18.74 5.84 16.29
C ILE A 154 18.47 6.42 14.89
N GLU A 155 17.27 6.95 14.65
CA GLU A 155 16.91 7.53 13.34
C GLU A 155 17.64 8.85 13.06
N GLY A 156 17.89 9.64 14.11
CA GLY A 156 18.56 10.93 14.01
C GLY A 156 20.07 10.85 13.85
N CYS A 157 20.69 9.70 14.14
CA CYS A 157 22.15 9.57 14.17
C CYS A 157 22.84 9.74 12.80
N GLY A 158 22.09 9.89 11.71
CA GLY A 158 22.62 10.15 10.37
C GLY A 158 23.33 8.95 9.73
N ASN A 159 23.32 7.78 10.39
CA ASN A 159 23.91 6.56 9.87
C ASN A 159 22.82 5.48 9.63
N PRO A 160 22.40 5.25 8.36
CA PRO A 160 21.33 4.32 8.06
C PRO A 160 21.66 2.87 8.44
N PHE A 161 22.95 2.50 8.52
CA PHE A 161 23.35 1.15 8.92
C PHE A 161 23.12 0.87 10.40
N VAL A 162 23.23 1.90 11.26
CA VAL A 162 22.90 1.77 12.68
C VAL A 162 21.42 1.47 12.84
N ARG A 163 20.55 2.14 12.06
CA ARG A 163 19.11 1.87 12.04
C ARG A 163 18.79 0.43 11.63
N VAL A 164 19.37 -0.04 10.52
CA VAL A 164 19.15 -1.41 10.03
C VAL A 164 19.69 -2.46 11.02
N ALA A 165 20.87 -2.23 11.59
CA ALA A 165 21.47 -3.15 12.57
C ALA A 165 20.68 -3.21 13.89
N PHE A 166 20.02 -2.11 14.26
CA PHE A 166 19.24 -2.03 15.51
C PHE A 166 17.81 -2.59 15.37
N ALA A 167 17.23 -2.62 14.16
CA ALA A 167 15.84 -3.03 13.95
C ALA A 167 15.47 -4.39 14.59
N PRO A 168 16.26 -5.48 14.45
CA PRO A 168 15.93 -6.76 15.10
C PRO A 168 16.02 -6.70 16.63
N VAL A 169 16.83 -5.79 17.18
CA VAL A 169 16.95 -5.58 18.63
C VAL A 169 15.74 -4.82 19.14
N ALA A 170 15.32 -3.75 18.46
CA ALA A 170 14.18 -2.91 18.83
C ALA A 170 12.89 -3.72 19.02
N GLU A 171 12.59 -4.65 18.11
CA GLU A 171 11.44 -5.55 18.20
C GLU A 171 11.45 -6.41 19.48
N SER A 172 12.64 -6.79 19.95
CA SER A 172 12.81 -7.59 21.17
C SER A 172 12.83 -6.76 22.46
N LEU A 173 12.96 -5.42 22.36
CA LEU A 173 13.08 -4.54 23.53
C LEU A 173 11.75 -4.25 24.22
N VAL A 174 10.63 -4.21 23.49
CA VAL A 174 9.30 -3.86 24.05
C VAL A 174 8.96 -4.69 25.29
N TYR A 175 9.18 -6.00 25.24
CA TYR A 175 8.82 -6.89 26.34
C TYR A 175 9.86 -6.88 27.49
N SER A 176 11.15 -6.69 27.16
CA SER A 176 12.18 -6.40 28.17
C SER A 176 11.86 -5.10 28.92
N GLN A 177 11.44 -4.06 28.19
CA GLN A 177 11.08 -2.76 28.73
C GLN A 177 9.82 -2.86 29.59
N ARG A 178 8.80 -3.63 29.21
CA ARG A 178 7.63 -3.91 30.06
C ARG A 178 7.99 -4.52 31.41
N LEU A 179 8.90 -5.49 31.44
CA LEU A 179 9.34 -6.09 32.71
C LEU A 179 10.08 -5.10 33.61
N THR A 180 10.98 -4.30 33.05
CA THR A 180 11.68 -3.28 33.82
C THR A 180 10.73 -2.16 34.22
N ALA A 181 9.82 -1.74 33.35
CA ALA A 181 8.87 -0.66 33.61
C ALA A 181 7.77 -1.05 34.59
N ALA A 182 7.44 -2.34 34.73
CA ALA A 182 6.54 -2.83 35.77
C ALA A 182 7.06 -2.57 37.20
N VAL A 183 8.38 -2.37 37.36
CA VAL A 183 8.98 -1.98 38.64
C VAL A 183 9.02 -0.45 38.72
N HIS A 184 8.25 0.11 39.66
CA HIS A 184 8.13 1.56 39.85
C HIS A 184 9.48 2.26 40.01
N ASP A 185 10.38 1.75 40.88
CA ASP A 185 11.72 2.31 41.11
C ASP A 185 12.56 2.39 39.82
N ILE A 186 12.45 1.38 38.93
CA ILE A 186 13.21 1.36 37.68
C ILE A 186 12.72 2.45 36.72
N ARG A 187 11.41 2.69 36.64
CA ARG A 187 10.86 3.82 35.86
C ARG A 187 11.36 5.16 36.39
N GLU A 188 11.37 5.33 37.71
CA GLU A 188 11.85 6.56 38.34
C GLU A 188 13.33 6.83 38.00
N HIS A 189 14.19 5.82 38.14
CA HIS A 189 15.60 5.92 37.77
C HIS A 189 15.78 6.16 36.26
N ALA A 190 15.03 5.45 35.41
CA ALA A 190 15.11 5.58 33.95
C ALA A 190 14.76 7.01 33.51
N ILE A 191 13.72 7.64 34.08
CA ILE A 191 13.36 9.04 33.79
C ILE A 191 14.53 9.99 34.07
N VAL A 192 15.24 9.80 35.19
CA VAL A 192 16.39 10.64 35.56
C VAL A 192 17.49 10.53 34.51
N HIS A 193 17.78 9.31 34.06
CA HIS A 193 18.81 9.07 33.05
C HIS A 193 18.42 9.56 31.65
N HIS A 194 17.15 9.41 31.24
CA HIS A 194 16.64 9.97 29.98
C HIS A 194 16.71 11.50 29.96
N ALA A 195 16.36 12.15 31.07
CA ALA A 195 16.51 13.60 31.22
C ALA A 195 18.00 14.04 31.16
N ALA A 196 18.92 13.23 31.69
CA ALA A 196 20.35 13.49 31.60
C ALA A 196 20.88 13.35 30.16
N ILE A 197 20.41 12.36 29.40
CA ILE A 197 20.73 12.21 27.96
C ILE A 197 20.23 13.43 27.18
N LEU A 198 18.99 13.84 27.40
CA LEU A 198 18.41 15.03 26.76
C LEU A 198 19.21 16.29 27.10
N ALA A 199 19.58 16.48 28.37
CA ALA A 199 20.42 17.61 28.79
C ALA A 199 21.81 17.56 28.13
N ALA A 200 22.40 16.38 27.94
CA ALA A 200 23.66 16.22 27.24
C ALA A 200 23.54 16.55 25.74
N LEU A 201 22.45 16.13 25.08
CA LEU A 201 22.14 16.44 23.68
C LEU A 201 22.02 17.95 23.44
N HIS A 202 21.41 18.70 24.37
CA HIS A 202 21.35 20.18 24.29
C HIS A 202 22.72 20.85 24.23
N THR A 203 23.78 20.18 24.69
CA THR A 203 25.15 20.74 24.59
C THR A 203 25.80 20.53 23.23
N GLY A 204 25.23 19.67 22.38
CA GLY A 204 25.78 19.27 21.07
C GLY A 204 27.07 18.46 21.13
N ARG A 205 27.55 18.08 22.33
CA ARG A 205 28.84 17.39 22.51
C ARG A 205 28.67 15.87 22.48
N ALA A 206 29.21 15.26 21.43
CA ALA A 206 29.27 13.81 21.20
C ALA A 206 29.70 13.02 22.45
N SER A 207 30.83 13.37 23.08
CA SER A 207 31.39 12.63 24.21
C SER A 207 30.53 12.68 25.48
N THR A 208 29.86 13.80 25.75
CA THR A 208 28.97 13.92 26.92
C THR A 208 27.67 13.14 26.72
N THR A 209 27.12 13.17 25.51
CA THR A 209 25.92 12.40 25.17
C THR A 209 26.20 10.89 25.20
N ALA A 210 27.33 10.45 24.64
CA ALA A 210 27.76 9.06 24.70
C ALA A 210 27.94 8.58 26.16
N THR A 211 28.45 9.45 27.03
CA THR A 211 28.61 9.15 28.46
C THR A 211 27.26 9.01 29.15
N ALA A 212 26.34 9.95 28.93
CA ALA A 212 24.99 9.89 29.51
C ALA A 212 24.22 8.64 29.04
N MET A 213 24.28 8.28 27.76
CA MET A 213 23.66 7.06 27.23
C MET A 213 24.28 5.80 27.84
N ARG A 214 25.61 5.77 27.99
CA ARG A 214 26.30 4.65 28.65
C ARG A 214 25.88 4.49 30.11
N GLU A 215 25.74 5.59 30.84
CA GLU A 215 25.30 5.58 32.24
C GLU A 215 23.86 5.08 32.37
N HIS A 216 22.96 5.50 31.47
CA HIS A 216 21.58 4.99 31.41
C HIS A 216 21.53 3.46 31.23
N LEU A 217 22.31 2.93 30.28
CA LEU A 217 22.36 1.49 30.02
C LEU A 217 22.96 0.73 31.21
N ILE A 218 24.00 1.27 31.86
CA ILE A 218 24.55 0.70 33.10
C ILE A 218 23.50 0.66 34.20
N GLN A 219 22.76 1.75 34.40
CA GLN A 219 21.67 1.82 35.38
C GLN A 219 20.59 0.76 35.08
N THR A 220 20.13 0.67 33.83
CA THR A 220 19.12 -0.33 33.42
C THR A 220 19.57 -1.76 33.73
N ARG A 221 20.83 -2.10 33.46
CA ARG A 221 21.41 -3.41 33.78
C ARG A 221 21.45 -3.67 35.28
N ASP A 222 21.89 -2.69 36.06
CA ASP A 222 22.10 -2.85 37.50
C ASP A 222 20.75 -2.94 38.23
N ASP A 223 19.73 -2.21 37.74
CA ASP A 223 18.35 -2.32 38.21
C ASP A 223 17.72 -3.66 37.83
N ALA A 224 17.90 -4.15 36.60
CA ALA A 224 17.45 -5.48 36.22
C ALA A 224 18.08 -6.56 37.12
N ARG A 225 19.37 -6.45 37.45
CA ARG A 225 20.04 -7.36 38.40
C ARG A 225 19.48 -7.26 39.82
N ARG A 226 19.15 -6.05 40.27
CA ARG A 226 18.66 -5.80 41.64
C ARG A 226 17.22 -6.27 41.83
N TYR A 227 16.34 -5.98 40.88
CA TYR A 227 14.90 -6.13 41.02
C TYR A 227 14.34 -7.36 40.30
N LEU A 228 15.01 -7.87 39.27
CA LEU A 228 14.52 -8.99 38.44
C LEU A 228 15.36 -10.29 38.59
N SER A 229 16.31 -10.32 39.53
CA SER A 229 17.06 -11.56 39.84
C SER A 229 16.11 -12.64 40.35
N GLY A 230 16.20 -13.84 39.79
CA GLY A 230 15.32 -14.98 40.11
C GLY A 230 13.96 -14.97 39.40
N VAL A 231 13.62 -13.93 38.61
CA VAL A 231 12.43 -13.94 37.75
C VAL A 231 12.68 -14.86 36.55
N GLY A 232 11.80 -15.83 36.30
CA GLY A 232 11.98 -16.79 35.21
C GLY A 232 12.12 -16.12 33.84
N LYS A 233 13.04 -16.60 33.00
CA LYS A 233 13.26 -16.06 31.64
C LYS A 233 12.04 -16.15 30.72
N SER A 234 11.04 -16.98 31.03
CA SER A 234 9.75 -17.03 30.32
C SER A 234 9.08 -15.66 30.27
N ALA A 235 9.33 -14.82 31.28
CA ALA A 235 8.86 -13.46 31.37
C ALA A 235 9.60 -12.48 30.43
N VAL A 236 10.73 -12.86 29.81
CA VAL A 236 11.45 -12.08 28.76
C VAL A 236 11.26 -12.73 27.38
N SER A 237 11.01 -14.03 27.35
CA SER A 237 11.05 -14.83 26.13
C SER A 237 9.82 -14.76 25.25
N ALA A 238 8.71 -14.15 25.70
CA ALA A 238 7.55 -13.91 24.84
C ALA A 238 7.89 -13.02 23.61
N ALA A 239 9.01 -12.31 23.65
CA ALA A 239 9.50 -11.37 22.63
C ALA A 239 9.86 -11.95 21.23
N GLY A 240 9.51 -13.20 20.93
CA GLY A 240 10.18 -13.91 19.83
C GLY A 240 9.37 -14.86 18.98
N LEU A 241 8.04 -14.86 19.06
CA LEU A 241 7.06 -15.40 18.09
C LEU A 241 5.68 -15.69 18.70
N THR A 242 5.51 -15.62 20.02
CA THR A 242 4.19 -15.71 20.70
C THR A 242 4.10 -14.68 21.83
N SER A 243 3.03 -13.89 21.87
CA SER A 243 2.71 -13.03 23.00
C SER A 243 1.55 -13.61 23.81
N ASP A 244 1.82 -14.65 24.60
CA ASP A 244 0.83 -15.11 25.59
C ASP A 244 1.47 -15.48 26.93
N VAL A 245 1.13 -14.72 27.97
CA VAL A 245 1.13 -15.15 29.37
C VAL A 245 -0.05 -14.45 30.06
N SER A 246 -1.20 -15.09 30.11
CA SER A 246 -2.19 -14.83 31.16
C SER A 246 -2.44 -16.11 31.96
N SER A 247 -2.11 -16.06 33.25
CA SER A 247 -2.84 -16.78 34.31
C SER A 247 -2.20 -16.50 35.66
N SER A 248 -2.81 -15.59 36.42
CA SER A 248 -3.18 -15.79 37.83
C SER A 248 -3.54 -14.44 38.44
N LEU A 249 -4.83 -14.23 38.72
CA LEU A 249 -5.39 -13.70 39.97
C LEU A 249 -6.90 -13.50 39.80
N ASN A 250 -7.66 -14.25 40.60
CA ASN A 250 -9.12 -14.21 40.70
C ASN A 250 -9.61 -12.92 41.39
N HIS A 251 -10.52 -12.16 40.80
CA HIS A 251 -11.74 -11.65 41.47
C HIS A 251 -12.79 -11.10 40.47
N PRO A 252 -14.08 -11.04 40.86
CA PRO A 252 -15.22 -11.20 39.96
C PRO A 252 -15.92 -9.90 39.53
N ASP A 253 -16.70 -10.04 38.46
CA ASP A 253 -17.88 -9.30 37.99
C ASP A 253 -17.83 -7.76 37.87
N GLY A 254 -18.05 -7.28 36.64
CA GLY A 254 -18.42 -5.90 36.32
C GLY A 254 -18.37 -5.62 34.82
N ASP A 255 -19.52 -5.34 34.24
CA ASP A 255 -19.83 -5.22 32.82
C ASP A 255 -18.95 -4.28 31.98
N ASP A 256 -18.96 -4.58 30.68
CA ASP A 256 -18.79 -3.69 29.50
C ASP A 256 -17.35 -3.31 29.09
N VAL A 257 -16.72 -4.13 28.25
CA VAL A 257 -15.62 -3.72 27.35
C VAL A 257 -15.76 -4.43 25.99
N THR A 258 -15.83 -3.62 24.94
CA THR A 258 -15.99 -3.93 23.52
C THR A 258 -14.82 -4.70 22.90
N ASP A 259 -15.17 -5.69 22.08
CA ASP A 259 -14.30 -6.59 21.31
C ASP A 259 -13.55 -5.86 20.17
N HIS A 260 -12.22 -5.79 20.24
CA HIS A 260 -11.34 -5.29 19.17
C HIS A 260 -10.14 -6.25 19.07
N ASP A 261 -10.11 -7.09 18.03
CA ASP A 261 -8.88 -7.61 17.36
C ASP A 261 -9.16 -8.87 16.50
N ALA A 262 -10.23 -8.86 15.71
CA ALA A 262 -10.41 -9.79 14.60
C ALA A 262 -10.70 -8.96 13.36
N ALA A 263 -10.25 -9.43 12.18
CA ALA A 263 -10.73 -8.91 10.91
C ALA A 263 -12.26 -8.95 10.96
N ARG A 264 -12.89 -7.80 10.81
CA ARG A 264 -14.32 -7.65 11.04
C ARG A 264 -15.04 -8.21 9.83
N THR A 265 -16.08 -9.01 10.07
CA THR A 265 -16.98 -9.38 8.98
C THR A 265 -17.73 -8.14 8.47
N LYS A 266 -18.20 -8.19 7.23
CA LYS A 266 -19.02 -7.12 6.66
C LYS A 266 -20.29 -6.88 7.49
N ASP A 267 -20.91 -7.95 8.00
CA ASP A 267 -22.08 -7.87 8.87
C ASP A 267 -21.79 -7.16 10.20
N GLU A 268 -20.61 -7.35 10.78
CA GLU A 268 -20.19 -6.63 11.98
C GLU A 268 -19.97 -5.13 11.71
N LEU A 269 -19.33 -4.79 10.58
CA LEU A 269 -19.16 -3.40 10.17
C LEU A 269 -20.53 -2.72 9.93
N LEU A 270 -21.45 -3.42 9.29
CA LEU A 270 -22.78 -2.91 8.93
C LEU A 270 -23.81 -3.07 10.05
N ARG A 271 -23.43 -3.55 11.23
CA ARG A 271 -24.35 -3.67 12.37
C ARG A 271 -24.98 -2.31 12.67
N ASP A 272 -26.31 -2.32 12.81
CA ASP A 272 -27.17 -1.16 13.05
C ASP A 272 -27.19 -0.12 11.92
N MET A 273 -26.61 -0.42 10.75
CA MET A 273 -26.70 0.44 9.57
C MET A 273 -28.01 0.18 8.80
N PRO A 274 -28.64 1.22 8.22
CA PRO A 274 -29.75 1.02 7.30
C PRO A 274 -29.35 0.15 6.11
N PRO A 275 -30.31 -0.59 5.51
CA PRO A 275 -30.04 -1.33 4.29
C PRO A 275 -29.72 -0.39 3.12
N PRO A 276 -29.00 -0.85 2.10
CA PRO A 276 -28.68 -0.05 0.92
C PRO A 276 -29.96 0.37 0.20
N ARG A 277 -29.99 1.59 -0.37
CA ARG A 277 -31.11 2.05 -1.19
C ARG A 277 -30.93 1.58 -2.62
N SER A 278 -32.01 1.13 -3.25
CA SER A 278 -32.00 0.81 -4.67
C SER A 278 -32.00 2.11 -5.48
N VAL A 279 -30.82 2.52 -5.97
CA VAL A 279 -30.66 3.56 -6.98
C VAL A 279 -30.01 2.94 -8.22
N THR A 280 -30.64 3.12 -9.37
CA THR A 280 -30.22 2.56 -10.65
C THR A 280 -29.29 3.53 -11.39
N ALA A 281 -28.50 2.98 -12.33
CA ALA A 281 -27.68 3.80 -13.22
C ALA A 281 -28.55 4.71 -14.11
N GLU A 282 -29.74 4.24 -14.51
CA GLU A 282 -30.71 5.01 -15.28
C GLU A 282 -31.21 6.26 -14.53
N GLU A 283 -31.49 6.14 -13.23
CA GLU A 283 -31.88 7.29 -12.41
C GLU A 283 -30.78 8.36 -12.38
N ILE A 284 -29.51 7.97 -12.30
CA ILE A 284 -28.37 8.90 -12.38
C ILE A 284 -28.32 9.56 -13.75
N ARG A 285 -28.39 8.79 -14.84
CA ARG A 285 -28.39 9.32 -16.23
C ARG A 285 -29.56 10.29 -16.45
N ALA A 286 -30.76 9.94 -16.00
CA ALA A 286 -31.96 10.75 -16.10
C ALA A 286 -31.85 12.04 -15.28
N SER A 287 -31.19 12.00 -14.12
CA SER A 287 -30.86 13.19 -13.34
C SER A 287 -29.88 14.07 -14.13
N ARG A 288 -28.72 13.54 -14.55
CA ARG A 288 -27.71 14.31 -15.30
C ARG A 288 -28.27 14.97 -16.56
N ALA A 289 -29.13 14.27 -17.31
CA ALA A 289 -29.73 14.78 -18.55
C ALA A 289 -30.60 16.04 -18.36
N GLN A 290 -30.98 16.38 -17.13
CA GLN A 290 -31.74 17.60 -16.82
C GLN A 290 -30.84 18.85 -16.69
N ARG A 291 -29.52 18.69 -16.75
CA ARG A 291 -28.53 19.73 -16.47
C ARG A 291 -27.66 19.99 -17.70
N PRO A 292 -27.03 21.18 -17.79
CA PRO A 292 -25.95 21.40 -18.73
C PRO A 292 -24.86 20.33 -18.55
N ARG A 293 -24.33 19.85 -19.66
CA ARG A 293 -23.32 18.79 -19.65
C ARG A 293 -22.02 19.31 -19.02
N ARG A 294 -21.61 18.69 -17.92
CA ARG A 294 -20.27 18.83 -17.32
C ARG A 294 -19.50 17.54 -17.48
N THR A 295 -18.38 17.59 -18.19
CA THR A 295 -17.51 16.44 -18.37
C THR A 295 -16.47 16.39 -17.27
N LEU A 296 -16.32 15.22 -16.64
CA LEU A 296 -15.26 15.01 -15.65
C LEU A 296 -13.91 14.77 -16.34
N VAL A 297 -12.90 15.56 -16.02
CA VAL A 297 -11.51 15.29 -16.40
C VAL A 297 -10.85 14.59 -15.22
N VAL A 298 -10.63 13.28 -15.38
CA VAL A 298 -10.09 12.38 -14.36
C VAL A 298 -8.59 12.30 -14.52
N LEU A 299 -7.84 12.84 -13.56
CA LEU A 299 -6.39 12.69 -13.49
C LEU A 299 -6.11 11.41 -12.70
N ASP A 300 -5.58 10.41 -13.41
CA ASP A 300 -5.28 9.09 -12.87
C ASP A 300 -3.80 9.04 -12.47
N ASP A 301 -3.52 8.89 -11.17
CA ASP A 301 -2.17 8.88 -10.61
C ASP A 301 -1.42 7.56 -10.86
N ASP A 302 -2.14 6.52 -11.29
CA ASP A 302 -1.64 5.23 -11.76
C ASP A 302 -2.53 4.71 -12.91
N PRO A 303 -2.14 3.68 -13.68
CA PRO A 303 -2.92 3.26 -14.85
C PRO A 303 -4.18 2.43 -14.49
N THR A 304 -4.52 2.26 -13.22
CA THR A 304 -5.55 1.31 -12.79
C THR A 304 -6.96 1.91 -12.68
N GLY A 305 -7.14 3.20 -12.97
CA GLY A 305 -8.39 3.90 -12.66
C GLY A 305 -9.50 3.64 -13.65
N THR A 306 -9.14 3.18 -14.85
CA THR A 306 -10.08 2.82 -15.90
C THR A 306 -10.72 1.45 -15.69
N GLN A 307 -10.40 0.72 -14.62
CA GLN A 307 -10.83 -0.67 -14.40
C GLN A 307 -12.33 -0.85 -14.18
N SER A 308 -13.04 0.18 -13.68
CA SER A 308 -14.46 0.09 -13.36
C SER A 308 -15.37 0.77 -14.36
N VAL A 309 -14.84 1.31 -15.46
CA VAL A 309 -15.57 2.12 -16.45
C VAL A 309 -15.41 1.56 -17.86
N ALA A 310 -16.29 1.96 -18.78
CA ALA A 310 -16.16 1.66 -20.21
C ALA A 310 -16.66 2.81 -21.08
N ASP A 311 -16.30 2.73 -22.36
CA ASP A 311 -16.64 3.66 -23.43
C ASP A 311 -16.28 5.12 -23.13
N LEU A 312 -15.16 5.32 -22.43
CA LEU A 312 -14.61 6.64 -22.11
C LEU A 312 -13.27 6.86 -22.81
N PRO A 313 -12.97 8.09 -23.26
CA PRO A 313 -11.66 8.43 -23.77
C PRO A 313 -10.62 8.40 -22.65
N VAL A 314 -9.44 7.87 -22.96
CA VAL A 314 -8.25 7.89 -22.12
C VAL A 314 -7.08 8.47 -22.89
N LEU A 315 -6.31 9.32 -22.21
CA LEU A 315 -5.19 10.07 -22.77
C LEU A 315 -3.91 9.72 -22.01
N THR A 316 -2.81 9.50 -22.72
CA THR A 316 -1.46 9.48 -22.12
C THR A 316 -0.64 10.73 -22.48
N ARG A 317 -1.21 11.60 -23.33
CA ARG A 317 -0.75 12.96 -23.63
C ARG A 317 -1.87 13.95 -23.38
N TRP A 318 -1.53 15.11 -22.86
CA TRP A 318 -2.50 16.12 -22.41
C TRP A 318 -2.24 17.47 -23.07
N ASP A 319 -1.80 17.47 -24.31
CA ASP A 319 -1.81 18.69 -25.11
C ASP A 319 -3.26 19.16 -25.29
N THR A 320 -3.47 20.47 -25.44
CA THR A 320 -4.81 21.04 -25.61
C THR A 320 -5.59 20.39 -26.77
N GLU A 321 -4.91 19.94 -27.82
CA GLU A 321 -5.53 19.23 -28.95
C GLU A 321 -6.08 17.85 -28.55
N ASP A 322 -5.33 17.08 -27.75
CA ASP A 322 -5.73 15.75 -27.28
C ASP A 322 -6.92 15.84 -26.33
N LEU A 323 -6.88 16.80 -25.42
CA LEU A 323 -8.00 17.10 -24.52
C LEU A 323 -9.23 17.56 -25.31
N ALA A 324 -9.05 18.42 -26.33
CA ALA A 324 -10.15 18.83 -27.18
C ALA A 324 -10.72 17.67 -28.02
N TRP A 325 -9.89 16.71 -28.45
CA TRP A 325 -10.36 15.47 -29.07
C TRP A 325 -11.24 14.67 -28.10
N ALA A 326 -10.76 14.48 -26.87
CA ALA A 326 -11.49 13.70 -25.87
C ALA A 326 -12.82 14.36 -25.49
N LEU A 327 -12.86 15.68 -25.30
CA LEU A 327 -14.08 16.43 -25.01
C LEU A 327 -15.09 16.37 -26.17
N ARG A 328 -14.62 16.35 -27.43
CA ARG A 328 -15.49 16.22 -28.62
C ARG A 328 -16.20 14.87 -28.74
N THR A 329 -15.73 13.84 -28.03
CA THR A 329 -16.44 12.55 -27.98
C THR A 329 -17.83 12.69 -27.36
N GLY A 330 -18.05 13.72 -26.53
CA GLY A 330 -19.27 13.86 -25.76
C GLY A 330 -19.42 12.81 -24.66
N ALA A 331 -18.30 12.22 -24.18
CA ALA A 331 -18.28 11.31 -23.05
C ALA A 331 -18.36 12.04 -21.70
N ASP A 332 -19.01 11.44 -20.70
CA ASP A 332 -19.29 12.06 -19.40
C ASP A 332 -18.03 12.21 -18.52
N ALA A 333 -17.00 11.45 -18.85
CA ALA A 333 -15.68 11.57 -18.26
C ALA A 333 -14.58 11.32 -19.30
N VAL A 334 -13.41 11.92 -19.07
CA VAL A 334 -12.18 11.75 -19.83
C VAL A 334 -11.09 11.37 -18.83
N TYR A 335 -10.36 10.30 -19.08
CA TYR A 335 -9.23 9.90 -18.25
C TYR A 335 -7.92 10.45 -18.82
N VAL A 336 -7.07 10.97 -17.95
CA VAL A 336 -5.71 11.39 -18.27
C VAL A 336 -4.77 10.60 -17.36
N LEU A 337 -4.02 9.68 -17.95
CA LEU A 337 -3.01 8.91 -17.22
C LEU A 337 -1.79 9.79 -16.95
N THR A 338 -1.76 10.38 -15.74
CA THR A 338 -0.63 11.21 -15.30
C THR A 338 0.52 10.36 -14.77
N ASN A 339 0.21 9.19 -14.20
CA ASN A 339 1.16 8.31 -13.51
C ASN A 339 1.98 9.07 -12.43
N SER A 340 1.39 10.11 -11.83
CA SER A 340 2.03 11.03 -10.88
C SER A 340 2.52 10.34 -9.60
N ARG A 341 1.97 9.17 -9.24
CA ARG A 341 2.44 8.39 -8.08
C ARG A 341 3.89 7.91 -8.24
N SER A 342 4.36 7.77 -9.48
CA SER A 342 5.75 7.40 -9.78
C SER A 342 6.72 8.58 -9.78
N LEU A 343 6.21 9.81 -9.64
CA LEU A 343 6.97 11.05 -9.66
C LEU A 343 7.23 11.56 -8.24
N ASP A 344 8.24 12.40 -8.08
CA ASP A 344 8.37 13.20 -6.87
C ASP A 344 7.27 14.27 -6.77
N ALA A 345 7.14 14.90 -5.61
CA ALA A 345 6.08 15.88 -5.35
C ALA A 345 6.12 17.07 -6.32
N ALA A 346 7.31 17.59 -6.65
CA ALA A 346 7.42 18.77 -7.51
C ALA A 346 7.00 18.46 -8.95
N ASP A 347 7.40 17.30 -9.47
CA ASP A 347 6.98 16.84 -10.79
C ASP A 347 5.49 16.45 -10.82
N ALA A 348 4.97 15.83 -9.77
CA ALA A 348 3.54 15.53 -9.65
C ALA A 348 2.68 16.81 -9.68
N GLU A 349 3.06 17.85 -8.92
CA GLU A 349 2.41 19.15 -8.93
C GLU A 349 2.45 19.78 -10.32
N ARG A 350 3.63 19.79 -10.96
CA ARG A 350 3.82 20.35 -12.30
C ARG A 350 2.91 19.69 -13.33
N VAL A 351 2.88 18.35 -13.36
CA VAL A 351 2.04 17.57 -14.29
C VAL A 351 0.56 17.83 -14.05
N ASN A 352 0.09 17.81 -12.79
CA ASN A 352 -1.32 18.07 -12.47
C ASN A 352 -1.75 19.48 -12.88
N ARG A 353 -0.90 20.49 -12.64
CA ARG A 353 -1.15 21.88 -13.05
C ARG A 353 -1.19 22.04 -14.56
N GLU A 354 -0.29 21.36 -15.28
CA GLU A 354 -0.23 21.39 -16.74
C GLU A 354 -1.48 20.77 -17.37
N VAL A 355 -1.90 19.59 -16.89
CA VAL A 355 -3.13 18.92 -17.33
C VAL A 355 -4.34 19.81 -17.08
N ALA A 356 -4.47 20.37 -15.87
CA ALA A 356 -5.61 21.21 -15.50
C ALA A 356 -5.71 22.45 -16.40
N ARG A 357 -4.58 23.14 -16.61
CA ARG A 357 -4.53 24.30 -17.51
C ARG A 357 -4.92 23.92 -18.94
N ASN A 358 -4.31 22.88 -19.51
CA ASN A 358 -4.60 22.49 -20.89
C ASN A 358 -6.04 22.01 -21.06
N ALA A 359 -6.63 21.40 -20.03
CA ALA A 359 -8.02 20.96 -20.05
C ALA A 359 -8.99 22.14 -20.01
N LEU A 360 -8.70 23.16 -19.17
CA LEU A 360 -9.46 24.41 -19.14
C LEU A 360 -9.37 25.17 -20.47
N ASP A 361 -8.18 25.21 -21.08
CA ASP A 361 -7.98 25.81 -22.41
C ASP A 361 -8.80 25.06 -23.48
N ALA A 362 -8.77 23.73 -23.47
CA ALA A 362 -9.55 22.89 -24.40
C ALA A 362 -11.07 23.05 -24.19
N ALA A 363 -11.50 23.13 -22.93
CA ALA A 363 -12.90 23.34 -22.57
C ALA A 363 -13.41 24.71 -23.05
N ALA A 364 -12.62 25.77 -22.86
CA ALA A 364 -12.92 27.11 -23.35
C ALA A 364 -12.99 27.19 -24.88
N LEU A 365 -12.12 26.45 -25.59
CA LEU A 365 -12.15 26.37 -27.06
C LEU A 365 -13.43 25.71 -27.60
N LEU A 366 -14.00 24.77 -26.84
CA LEU A 366 -15.16 23.99 -27.25
C LEU A 366 -16.48 24.48 -26.63
N ASP A 367 -16.43 25.48 -25.75
CA ASP A 367 -17.57 25.97 -24.98
C ASP A 367 -18.26 24.85 -24.18
N VAL A 368 -17.46 24.02 -23.50
CA VAL A 368 -17.92 22.94 -22.62
C VAL A 368 -17.50 23.21 -21.18
N GLU A 369 -18.32 22.81 -20.22
CA GLU A 369 -17.98 22.87 -18.81
C GLU A 369 -17.28 21.57 -18.38
N ILE A 370 -16.24 21.70 -17.55
CA ILE A 370 -15.49 20.58 -17.00
C ILE A 370 -15.32 20.70 -15.49
N ASP A 371 -15.19 19.56 -14.82
CA ASP A 371 -14.76 19.44 -13.43
C ASP A 371 -13.64 18.41 -13.31
N PHE A 372 -12.85 18.49 -12.24
CA PHE A 372 -11.70 17.61 -12.06
C PHE A 372 -11.94 16.51 -11.04
N VAL A 373 -11.41 15.33 -11.34
CA VAL A 373 -11.33 14.20 -10.41
C VAL A 373 -9.85 13.87 -10.22
N SER A 374 -9.36 13.98 -8.99
CA SER A 374 -8.08 13.43 -8.57
C SER A 374 -8.28 11.97 -8.17
N ARG A 375 -8.07 11.05 -9.11
CA ARG A 375 -8.27 9.62 -8.84
C ARG A 375 -6.97 9.03 -8.31
N SER A 376 -7.08 8.23 -7.25
CA SER A 376 -5.96 7.71 -6.48
C SER A 376 -6.12 6.22 -6.19
N ASP A 377 -5.06 5.63 -5.61
CA ASP A 377 -5.10 4.31 -5.00
C ASP A 377 -6.22 4.21 -3.96
N SER A 378 -6.98 3.11 -3.99
CA SER A 378 -8.00 2.87 -2.99
C SER A 378 -7.41 2.53 -1.62
N THR A 379 -6.11 2.23 -1.52
CA THR A 379 -5.42 2.02 -0.24
C THR A 379 -4.72 3.28 0.28
N LEU A 380 -5.24 4.47 -0.05
CA LEU A 380 -4.82 5.77 0.49
C LEU A 380 -3.39 6.22 0.18
N ARG A 381 -2.72 5.59 -0.79
CA ARG A 381 -1.38 6.01 -1.25
C ARG A 381 -1.49 7.00 -2.41
N GLY A 382 -0.57 7.95 -2.46
CA GLY A 382 -0.49 9.00 -3.48
C GLY A 382 -0.15 10.36 -2.88
N HIS A 383 -0.03 11.38 -3.75
CA HIS A 383 0.36 12.74 -3.38
C HIS A 383 -0.82 13.54 -2.82
N TYR A 384 -1.47 13.04 -1.76
CA TYR A 384 -2.47 13.79 -1.01
C TYR A 384 -1.79 14.61 0.11
N PRO A 385 -2.16 15.90 0.31
CA PRO A 385 -3.22 16.66 -0.35
C PRO A 385 -2.78 17.41 -1.63
N LEU A 386 -1.51 17.30 -2.03
CA LEU A 386 -0.89 18.08 -3.09
C LEU A 386 -1.69 18.08 -4.42
N GLU A 387 -2.12 16.90 -4.88
CA GLU A 387 -2.86 16.75 -6.14
C GLU A 387 -4.21 17.49 -6.09
N PRO A 388 -5.10 17.23 -5.10
CA PRO A 388 -6.31 18.05 -4.91
C PRO A 388 -6.05 19.55 -4.78
N ASP A 389 -5.10 19.97 -3.94
CA ASP A 389 -4.80 21.39 -3.72
C ASP A 389 -4.38 22.08 -5.03
N THR A 390 -3.61 21.39 -5.87
CA THR A 390 -3.17 21.89 -7.18
C THR A 390 -4.36 22.10 -8.13
N LEU A 391 -5.31 21.17 -8.13
CA LEU A 391 -6.50 21.25 -8.98
C LEU A 391 -7.49 22.31 -8.49
N VAL A 392 -7.66 22.45 -7.16
CA VAL A 392 -8.43 23.55 -6.58
C VAL A 392 -7.84 24.89 -7.01
N ALA A 393 -6.53 25.07 -6.86
CA ALA A 393 -5.86 26.32 -7.27
C ALA A 393 -6.07 26.63 -8.75
N ALA A 394 -5.97 25.62 -9.64
CA ALA A 394 -6.20 25.81 -11.07
C ALA A 394 -7.65 26.24 -11.39
N LEU A 395 -8.64 25.66 -10.71
CA LEU A 395 -10.04 26.07 -10.84
C LEU A 395 -10.27 27.49 -10.31
N GLU A 396 -9.70 27.84 -9.16
CA GLU A 396 -9.82 29.18 -8.58
C GLU A 396 -9.18 30.26 -9.48
N GLU A 397 -8.04 29.98 -10.10
CA GLU A 397 -7.42 30.83 -11.12
C GLU A 397 -8.36 31.07 -12.33
N ALA A 398 -9.13 30.05 -12.70
CA ALA A 398 -10.20 30.12 -13.70
C ALA A 398 -11.53 30.72 -13.17
N ARG A 399 -11.53 31.26 -11.94
CA ARG A 399 -12.70 31.84 -11.24
C ARG A 399 -13.81 30.84 -10.97
N ALA A 400 -13.45 29.58 -10.83
CA ALA A 400 -14.30 28.48 -10.43
C ALA A 400 -14.02 28.10 -8.98
N GLN A 401 -14.75 28.70 -8.04
CA GLN A 401 -14.61 28.37 -6.62
C GLN A 401 -15.06 26.93 -6.36
N VAL A 402 -14.32 26.22 -5.52
CA VAL A 402 -14.64 24.85 -5.07
C VAL A 402 -15.18 24.91 -3.63
N ASP A 403 -16.36 24.36 -3.39
CA ASP A 403 -16.98 24.35 -2.06
C ASP A 403 -16.46 23.22 -1.19
N ALA A 404 -16.18 22.04 -1.77
CA ALA A 404 -15.65 20.90 -1.03
C ALA A 404 -14.78 19.98 -1.88
N VAL A 405 -13.82 19.33 -1.20
CA VAL A 405 -13.11 18.16 -1.73
C VAL A 405 -13.78 16.92 -1.17
N VAL A 406 -14.38 16.10 -2.04
CA VAL A 406 -15.13 14.90 -1.66
C VAL A 406 -14.19 13.70 -1.68
N LEU A 407 -13.97 13.07 -0.52
CA LEU A 407 -13.07 11.94 -0.34
C LEU A 407 -13.84 10.62 -0.33
N VAL A 408 -13.61 9.80 -1.35
CA VAL A 408 -14.26 8.48 -1.52
C VAL A 408 -13.24 7.44 -1.99
N PRO A 409 -12.35 6.93 -1.10
CA PRO A 409 -11.35 5.93 -1.48
C PRO A 409 -11.94 4.53 -1.72
N ALA A 410 -13.20 4.30 -1.36
CA ALA A 410 -13.85 2.99 -1.41
C ALA A 410 -13.80 2.36 -2.82
N PHE A 411 -13.52 1.05 -2.83
CA PHE A 411 -13.54 0.20 -4.01
C PHE A 411 -14.03 -1.19 -3.60
N GLY A 412 -15.36 -1.32 -3.49
CA GLY A 412 -16.02 -2.53 -2.98
C GLY A 412 -15.65 -3.81 -3.75
N ASP A 413 -15.55 -3.73 -5.08
CA ASP A 413 -15.16 -4.87 -5.95
C ASP A 413 -13.74 -5.38 -5.61
N ALA A 414 -12.89 -4.52 -5.06
CA ALA A 414 -11.56 -4.85 -4.60
C ALA A 414 -11.48 -4.98 -3.06
N GLY A 415 -12.61 -4.99 -2.36
CA GLY A 415 -12.65 -5.17 -0.90
C GLY A 415 -12.17 -3.96 -0.09
N ARG A 416 -12.25 -2.75 -0.65
CA ARG A 416 -11.97 -1.49 0.07
C ARG A 416 -13.29 -0.80 0.40
N VAL A 417 -13.58 -0.61 1.68
CA VAL A 417 -14.85 -0.03 2.16
C VAL A 417 -14.60 1.03 3.23
N THR A 418 -15.49 2.00 3.34
CA THR A 418 -15.43 3.03 4.39
C THR A 418 -16.70 2.97 5.21
N VAL A 419 -16.56 2.79 6.53
CA VAL A 419 -17.69 2.70 7.47
C VAL A 419 -17.33 3.46 8.73
N ARG A 420 -18.24 4.34 9.19
CA ARG A 420 -18.02 5.25 10.34
C ARG A 420 -16.74 6.08 10.16
N SER A 421 -16.50 6.55 8.95
CA SER A 421 -15.30 7.27 8.52
C SER A 421 -13.98 6.49 8.60
N VAL A 422 -14.00 5.24 9.03
CA VAL A 422 -12.81 4.36 9.03
C VAL A 422 -12.75 3.62 7.70
N HIS A 423 -11.60 3.69 7.05
CA HIS A 423 -11.33 2.96 5.82
C HIS A 423 -10.74 1.58 6.12
N TYR A 424 -11.28 0.56 5.46
CA TYR A 424 -10.92 -0.84 5.64
C TYR A 424 -10.50 -1.47 4.32
N ALA A 425 -9.61 -2.46 4.40
CA ALA A 425 -9.28 -3.34 3.29
C ALA A 425 -9.46 -4.80 3.72
N GLY A 426 -9.91 -5.65 2.80
CA GLY A 426 -10.11 -7.06 3.11
C GLY A 426 -10.97 -7.77 2.07
N SER A 427 -11.63 -8.85 2.50
CA SER A 427 -12.55 -9.61 1.68
C SER A 427 -13.70 -10.13 2.54
N GLU A 428 -14.80 -10.59 1.92
CA GLU A 428 -15.86 -11.27 2.67
C GLU A 428 -15.38 -12.61 3.27
N ALA A 429 -14.36 -13.24 2.67
CA ALA A 429 -13.80 -14.51 3.15
C ALA A 429 -12.83 -14.35 4.33
N ASP A 430 -12.00 -13.32 4.30
CA ASP A 430 -10.92 -13.10 5.27
C ASP A 430 -11.25 -12.01 6.31
N GLY A 431 -12.37 -11.31 6.13
CA GLY A 431 -12.75 -10.14 6.92
C GLY A 431 -12.06 -8.86 6.46
N TYR A 432 -12.42 -7.76 7.10
CA TYR A 432 -11.96 -6.41 6.81
C TYR A 432 -11.12 -5.87 7.98
N VAL A 433 -9.91 -5.39 7.67
CA VAL A 433 -8.99 -4.77 8.63
C VAL A 433 -8.86 -3.27 8.35
N PRO A 434 -8.66 -2.43 9.37
CA PRO A 434 -8.39 -1.01 9.17
C PRO A 434 -7.20 -0.80 8.22
N ALA A 435 -7.30 0.17 7.32
CA ALA A 435 -6.31 0.39 6.27
C ALA A 435 -4.89 0.62 6.81
N SER A 436 -4.73 1.21 7.99
CA SER A 436 -3.45 1.45 8.67
C SER A 436 -2.77 0.19 9.21
N GLU A 437 -3.51 -0.91 9.36
CA GLU A 437 -2.97 -2.21 9.81
C GLU A 437 -2.44 -3.06 8.65
N THR A 438 -2.72 -2.65 7.41
CA THR A 438 -2.29 -3.35 6.19
C THR A 438 -0.83 -3.05 5.85
N GLU A 439 -0.25 -3.85 4.95
CA GLU A 439 1.07 -3.55 4.38
C GLU A 439 1.12 -2.23 3.60
N PHE A 440 -0.02 -1.74 3.08
CA PHE A 440 -0.08 -0.50 2.29
C PHE A 440 0.25 0.74 3.12
N ALA A 441 -0.09 0.72 4.41
CA ALA A 441 0.20 1.80 5.35
C ALA A 441 1.69 1.91 5.71
N ARG A 442 2.44 0.83 5.50
CA ARG A 442 3.89 0.74 5.75
C ARG A 442 4.73 1.11 4.52
N ASP A 443 4.09 1.68 3.49
CA ASP A 443 4.76 2.15 2.29
C ASP A 443 5.85 3.19 2.64
N ALA A 444 7.04 3.04 2.07
CA ALA A 444 8.19 3.87 2.41
C ALA A 444 8.04 5.34 1.94
N THR A 445 7.18 5.61 0.95
CA THR A 445 6.99 6.93 0.36
C THR A 445 5.66 7.55 0.80
N PHE A 446 4.58 6.75 0.78
CA PHE A 446 3.22 7.21 0.99
C PHE A 446 2.57 6.64 2.26
N GLY A 447 3.35 6.06 3.17
CA GLY A 447 2.86 5.47 4.41
C GLY A 447 2.01 6.43 5.25
N TYR A 448 1.20 5.83 6.12
CA TYR A 448 0.26 6.54 6.99
C TYR A 448 -0.08 5.70 8.24
N ALA A 449 -0.53 6.35 9.32
CA ALA A 449 -0.88 5.69 10.58
C ALA A 449 -2.39 5.64 10.85
N ALA A 450 -3.16 6.58 10.31
CA ALA A 450 -4.59 6.67 10.56
C ALA A 450 -5.44 5.85 9.58
N SER A 451 -6.46 5.17 10.11
CA SER A 451 -7.53 4.55 9.31
C SER A 451 -8.83 5.37 9.29
N ASP A 452 -9.08 6.17 10.33
CA ASP A 452 -10.13 7.19 10.28
C ASP A 452 -9.71 8.24 9.26
N LEU A 453 -10.51 8.44 8.21
CA LEU A 453 -10.16 9.30 7.10
C LEU A 453 -10.05 10.77 7.51
N ARG A 454 -10.67 11.20 8.61
CA ARG A 454 -10.50 12.57 9.13
C ARG A 454 -9.13 12.74 9.76
N GLU A 455 -8.72 11.75 10.56
CA GLU A 455 -7.38 11.71 11.16
C GLU A 455 -6.31 11.55 10.08
N TRP A 456 -6.58 10.75 9.05
CA TRP A 456 -5.71 10.62 7.88
C TRP A 456 -5.57 11.95 7.13
N VAL A 457 -6.65 12.70 6.91
CA VAL A 457 -6.55 14.05 6.33
C VAL A 457 -5.67 14.96 7.20
N GLN A 458 -5.84 14.95 8.52
CA GLN A 458 -5.00 15.72 9.43
C GLN A 458 -3.52 15.30 9.34
N GLU A 459 -3.26 14.01 9.34
CA GLU A 459 -1.92 13.43 9.20
C GLU A 459 -1.25 13.88 7.89
N LYS A 460 -1.90 13.64 6.76
CA LYS A 460 -1.34 13.94 5.43
C LYS A 460 -1.22 15.44 5.16
N THR A 461 -2.03 16.26 5.81
CA THR A 461 -1.93 17.73 5.73
C THR A 461 -0.96 18.32 6.77
N ALA A 462 -0.27 17.47 7.54
CA ALA A 462 0.61 17.87 8.64
C ALA A 462 -0.06 18.84 9.64
N GLY A 463 -1.35 18.59 9.93
CA GLY A 463 -2.15 19.39 10.86
C GLY A 463 -2.76 20.67 10.28
N ARG A 464 -2.52 21.00 9.00
CA ARG A 464 -3.15 22.17 8.35
C ARG A 464 -4.68 22.10 8.37
N ILE A 465 -5.24 20.90 8.27
CA ILE A 465 -6.68 20.65 8.41
C ILE A 465 -6.86 19.72 9.61
N ALA A 466 -7.49 20.20 10.68
CA ALA A 466 -7.76 19.35 11.85
C ALA A 466 -8.84 18.30 11.51
N ALA A 467 -8.77 17.13 12.16
CA ALA A 467 -9.76 16.06 11.96
C ALA A 467 -11.19 16.52 12.30
N SER A 468 -11.34 17.46 13.25
CA SER A 468 -12.62 18.09 13.60
C SER A 468 -13.18 19.01 12.51
N ASP A 469 -12.32 19.50 11.62
CA ASP A 469 -12.69 20.39 10.54
C ASP A 469 -13.05 19.61 9.27
N VAL A 470 -12.80 18.31 9.22
CA VAL A 470 -13.24 17.43 8.12
C VAL A 470 -14.72 17.10 8.29
N ALA A 471 -15.53 17.43 7.29
CA ALA A 471 -16.94 17.07 7.29
C ALA A 471 -17.12 15.57 7.03
N THR A 472 -18.23 14.99 7.48
CA THR A 472 -18.53 13.58 7.25
C THR A 472 -19.95 13.38 6.72
N VAL A 473 -20.09 12.41 5.83
CA VAL A 473 -21.36 11.82 5.42
C VAL A 473 -21.31 10.35 5.84
N PRO A 474 -21.80 10.03 7.04
CA PRO A 474 -21.78 8.66 7.54
C PRO A 474 -22.82 7.78 6.80
N LEU A 475 -22.59 6.47 6.83
CA LEU A 475 -23.36 5.52 6.03
C LEU A 475 -24.86 5.50 6.36
N ASP A 476 -25.23 5.75 7.61
CA ASP A 476 -26.61 5.82 8.07
C ASP A 476 -27.36 7.01 7.48
N ILE A 477 -26.71 8.18 7.41
CA ILE A 477 -27.25 9.36 6.74
C ILE A 477 -27.32 9.12 5.23
N LEU A 478 -26.26 8.58 4.62
CA LEU A 478 -26.25 8.28 3.19
C LEU A 478 -27.41 7.36 2.80
N ARG A 479 -27.61 6.26 3.54
CA ARG A 479 -28.68 5.29 3.27
C ARG A 479 -30.07 5.76 3.72
N SER A 480 -30.17 6.88 4.44
CA SER A 480 -31.46 7.51 4.77
C SER A 480 -32.09 8.24 3.58
N GLY A 481 -31.32 8.58 2.53
CA GLY A 481 -31.77 9.32 1.35
C GLY A 481 -30.76 10.37 0.90
N HIS A 482 -30.83 10.76 -0.37
CA HIS A 482 -29.88 11.74 -0.91
C HIS A 482 -30.16 13.16 -0.40
N GLU A 483 -31.38 13.46 0.08
CA GLU A 483 -31.78 14.77 0.56
C GLU A 483 -30.99 15.20 1.80
N ALA A 484 -30.83 14.30 2.78
CA ALA A 484 -30.06 14.58 3.99
C ALA A 484 -28.57 14.80 3.69
N VAL A 485 -28.03 14.07 2.71
CA VAL A 485 -26.66 14.27 2.24
C VAL A 485 -26.53 15.61 1.52
N THR A 486 -27.52 15.98 0.71
CA THR A 486 -27.55 17.27 0.01
C THR A 486 -27.48 18.42 1.02
N ASP A 487 -28.24 18.38 2.11
CA ASP A 487 -28.22 19.40 3.15
C ASP A 487 -26.83 19.58 3.79
N ILE A 488 -26.10 18.49 4.02
CA ILE A 488 -24.70 18.54 4.50
C ILE A 488 -23.82 19.24 3.47
N LEU A 489 -23.91 18.84 2.19
CA LEU A 489 -23.09 19.36 1.09
C LEU A 489 -23.34 20.87 0.86
N LEU A 490 -24.58 21.34 1.01
CA LEU A 490 -24.93 22.76 0.86
C LEU A 490 -24.26 23.66 1.92
N GLY A 491 -23.91 23.11 3.09
CA GLY A 491 -23.21 23.83 4.15
C GLY A 491 -21.70 23.97 3.96
N LEU A 492 -21.10 23.22 3.01
CA LEU A 492 -19.66 23.23 2.77
C LEU A 492 -19.24 24.44 1.92
N HIS A 493 -18.01 24.90 2.14
CA HIS A 493 -17.41 26.06 1.48
C HIS A 493 -15.88 25.96 1.61
N ASP A 494 -15.15 26.79 0.86
CA ASP A 494 -13.69 26.95 0.93
C ASP A 494 -12.92 25.64 0.80
N ALA A 495 -13.29 24.83 -0.20
CA ALA A 495 -12.71 23.53 -0.50
C ALA A 495 -12.62 22.58 0.71
N ARG A 496 -13.54 22.71 1.67
CA ARG A 496 -13.54 21.90 2.90
C ARG A 496 -13.59 20.40 2.58
N PRO A 497 -12.68 19.56 3.11
CA PRO A 497 -12.74 18.12 2.90
C PRO A 497 -14.00 17.52 3.50
N VAL A 498 -14.64 16.61 2.76
CA VAL A 498 -15.76 15.79 3.23
C VAL A 498 -15.48 14.32 2.97
N VAL A 499 -15.47 13.52 4.03
CA VAL A 499 -15.35 12.06 3.96
C VAL A 499 -16.74 11.46 3.79
N VAL A 500 -16.89 10.57 2.82
CA VAL A 500 -18.15 9.84 2.62
C VAL A 500 -17.94 8.34 2.85
N ASP A 501 -18.75 7.76 3.71
CA ASP A 501 -18.79 6.32 3.92
C ASP A 501 -19.41 5.64 2.70
N ILE A 502 -18.75 4.61 2.17
CA ILE A 502 -19.20 3.84 1.00
C ILE A 502 -18.81 2.39 1.19
N VAL A 503 -19.77 1.49 0.98
CA VAL A 503 -19.55 0.04 1.05
C VAL A 503 -19.79 -0.61 -0.30
N GLU A 504 -20.77 -0.15 -1.07
CA GLU A 504 -21.17 -0.74 -2.34
C GLU A 504 -21.62 0.28 -3.39
N GLU A 505 -21.85 -0.19 -4.62
CA GLU A 505 -22.19 0.64 -5.78
C GLU A 505 -23.45 1.51 -5.56
N THR A 506 -24.44 0.99 -4.86
CA THR A 506 -25.68 1.74 -4.60
C THR A 506 -25.45 2.93 -3.67
N ASP A 507 -24.52 2.84 -2.72
CA ASP A 507 -24.12 3.96 -1.87
C ASP A 507 -23.50 5.09 -2.72
N LEU A 508 -22.66 4.75 -3.71
CA LEU A 508 -22.07 5.71 -4.65
C LEU A 508 -23.15 6.43 -5.46
N ARG A 509 -24.19 5.71 -5.89
CA ARG A 509 -25.30 6.30 -6.65
C ARG A 509 -26.16 7.24 -5.81
N VAL A 510 -26.41 6.91 -4.54
CA VAL A 510 -27.10 7.84 -3.63
C VAL A 510 -26.28 9.12 -3.44
N LEU A 511 -24.96 8.99 -3.21
CA LEU A 511 -24.06 10.14 -3.14
C LEU A 511 -24.10 10.97 -4.43
N SER A 512 -24.13 10.31 -5.58
CA SER A 512 -24.18 10.97 -6.89
C SER A 512 -25.45 11.80 -7.07
N LEU A 513 -26.61 11.31 -6.65
CA LEU A 513 -27.85 12.10 -6.64
C LEU A 513 -27.74 13.33 -5.72
N ALA A 514 -27.11 13.18 -4.54
CA ALA A 514 -26.93 14.28 -3.61
C ALA A 514 -25.98 15.36 -4.14
N LEU A 515 -24.89 14.95 -4.78
CA LEU A 515 -23.94 15.85 -5.43
C LEU A 515 -24.61 16.61 -6.58
N LEU A 516 -25.34 15.93 -7.46
CA LEU A 516 -26.08 16.57 -8.56
C LEU A 516 -27.14 17.55 -8.05
N ALA A 517 -27.82 17.24 -6.94
CA ALA A 517 -28.77 18.14 -6.30
C ALA A 517 -28.10 19.37 -5.66
N ALA A 518 -26.92 19.20 -5.06
CA ALA A 518 -26.14 20.31 -4.53
C ALA A 518 -25.57 21.20 -5.66
N GLU A 519 -25.18 20.61 -6.79
CA GLU A 519 -24.76 21.34 -7.99
C GLU A 519 -25.89 22.21 -8.56
N ASP A 520 -27.15 21.75 -8.52
CA ASP A 520 -28.31 22.59 -8.90
C ASP A 520 -28.47 23.82 -8.01
N ALA A 521 -28.04 23.73 -6.76
CA ALA A 521 -28.03 24.85 -5.83
C ALA A 521 -26.77 25.73 -5.99
N GLY A 522 -25.94 25.47 -7.02
CA GLY A 522 -24.77 26.26 -7.37
C GLY A 522 -23.49 25.80 -6.68
N LYS A 523 -23.47 24.64 -6.01
CA LYS A 523 -22.24 24.08 -5.42
C LYS A 523 -21.32 23.50 -6.48
N ARG A 524 -20.03 23.50 -6.17
CA ARG A 524 -18.99 22.88 -7.00
C ARG A 524 -18.04 22.06 -6.16
N PHE A 525 -17.65 20.90 -6.68
CA PHE A 525 -16.86 19.92 -5.95
C PHE A 525 -15.60 19.54 -6.73
N LEU A 526 -14.55 19.20 -5.97
CA LEU A 526 -13.43 18.41 -6.47
C LEU A 526 -13.52 17.01 -5.86
N PHE A 527 -13.13 15.98 -6.59
CA PHE A 527 -13.26 14.60 -6.14
C PHE A 527 -11.88 13.96 -5.90
N ARG A 528 -11.64 13.39 -4.71
CA ARG A 528 -10.48 12.53 -4.40
C ARG A 528 -10.99 11.10 -4.16
N VAL A 529 -10.87 10.24 -5.18
CA VAL A 529 -11.70 9.02 -5.23
C VAL A 529 -10.96 7.77 -5.68
N GLY A 530 -11.51 6.60 -5.33
CA GLY A 530 -11.17 5.30 -5.91
C GLY A 530 -11.88 5.04 -7.25
N PRO A 531 -11.56 3.94 -7.95
CA PRO A 531 -12.05 3.66 -9.30
C PRO A 531 -13.58 3.74 -9.51
N PRO A 532 -14.44 3.08 -8.70
CA PRO A 532 -15.85 2.93 -9.04
C PRO A 532 -16.66 4.22 -8.92
N PHE A 533 -16.12 5.26 -8.27
CA PHE A 533 -16.83 6.53 -8.09
C PHE A 533 -17.29 7.12 -9.43
N VAL A 534 -16.40 7.17 -10.44
CA VAL A 534 -16.73 7.77 -11.74
C VAL A 534 -17.86 7.00 -12.42
N ARG A 535 -17.84 5.65 -12.38
CA ARG A 535 -18.92 4.78 -12.87
C ARG A 535 -20.26 5.15 -12.21
N GLY A 536 -20.28 5.22 -10.88
CA GLY A 536 -21.47 5.57 -10.12
C GLY A 536 -21.99 6.98 -10.44
N PHE A 537 -21.08 7.95 -10.59
CA PHE A 537 -21.42 9.37 -10.80
C PHE A 537 -21.90 9.70 -12.20
N ILE A 538 -21.38 9.03 -13.23
CA ILE A 538 -21.88 9.18 -14.61
C ILE A 538 -23.13 8.33 -14.87
N GLY A 539 -23.47 7.41 -13.95
CA GLY A 539 -24.60 6.51 -14.13
C GLY A 539 -24.31 5.42 -15.15
N GLN A 540 -23.12 4.83 -15.10
CA GLN A 540 -22.80 3.63 -15.87
C GLN A 540 -23.18 2.38 -15.06
N ASP A 541 -23.66 1.35 -15.74
CA ASP A 541 -23.97 0.07 -15.12
C ASP A 541 -22.68 -0.68 -14.72
N VAL A 542 -22.76 -1.58 -13.74
CA VAL A 542 -21.64 -2.50 -13.47
C VAL A 542 -21.58 -3.45 -14.65
N LEU A 543 -20.48 -3.41 -15.39
CA LEU A 543 -20.34 -4.13 -16.65
C LEU A 543 -19.86 -5.56 -16.42
N GLU A 544 -20.42 -6.46 -17.22
CA GLU A 544 -19.87 -7.80 -17.36
C GLU A 544 -18.51 -7.75 -18.05
N PRO A 545 -17.62 -8.72 -17.78
CA PRO A 545 -16.34 -8.84 -18.47
C PRO A 545 -16.50 -8.94 -19.99
N LEU A 546 -15.59 -8.29 -20.71
CA LEU A 546 -15.52 -8.35 -22.16
C LEU A 546 -15.28 -9.79 -22.64
N SER A 547 -15.95 -10.12 -23.75
CA SER A 547 -15.82 -11.41 -24.42
C SER A 547 -14.81 -11.34 -25.56
N ASN A 548 -14.42 -12.50 -26.09
CA ASN A 548 -13.58 -12.55 -27.29
C ASN A 548 -14.23 -11.86 -28.50
N SER A 549 -15.57 -11.91 -28.61
CA SER A 549 -16.29 -11.21 -29.69
C SER A 549 -16.12 -9.70 -29.62
N ASP A 550 -15.92 -9.14 -28.43
CA ASP A 550 -15.66 -7.71 -28.25
C ASP A 550 -14.23 -7.38 -28.69
N VAL A 551 -13.27 -8.23 -28.35
CA VAL A 551 -11.86 -8.12 -28.77
C VAL A 551 -11.73 -8.20 -30.30
N ASP A 552 -12.42 -9.15 -30.93
CA ASP A 552 -12.43 -9.31 -32.39
C ASP A 552 -12.98 -8.08 -33.12
N GLN A 553 -13.94 -7.36 -32.54
CA GLN A 553 -14.47 -6.12 -33.13
C GLN A 553 -13.41 -5.02 -33.17
N ILE A 554 -12.56 -4.93 -32.14
CA ILE A 554 -11.45 -3.97 -32.09
C ILE A 554 -10.43 -4.30 -33.18
N ILE A 555 -10.03 -5.58 -33.24
CA ILE A 555 -9.04 -6.07 -34.20
C ILE A 555 -9.53 -5.91 -35.64
N ALA A 556 -10.80 -6.23 -35.91
CA ALA A 556 -11.41 -6.09 -37.24
C ALA A 556 -11.53 -4.62 -37.68
N GLY A 557 -11.55 -3.67 -36.75
CA GLY A 557 -11.53 -2.24 -37.03
C GLY A 557 -10.14 -1.68 -37.36
N GLY A 558 -9.06 -2.44 -37.13
CA GLY A 558 -7.67 -2.06 -37.41
C GLY A 558 -7.20 -2.35 -38.84
N GLU A 559 -6.04 -1.83 -39.21
CA GLU A 559 -5.38 -2.13 -40.48
C GLU A 559 -4.72 -3.53 -40.40
N GLY A 560 -5.39 -4.53 -40.98
CA GLY A 560 -5.14 -5.96 -40.73
C GLY A 560 -3.92 -6.59 -41.40
N ASP A 561 -2.71 -6.31 -40.89
CA ASP A 561 -1.48 -7.05 -41.26
C ASP A 561 -0.64 -7.50 -40.03
N GLY A 562 -1.28 -7.58 -38.86
CA GLY A 562 -0.65 -7.99 -37.58
C GLY A 562 -0.55 -9.51 -37.39
N SER A 563 0.24 -9.94 -36.40
CA SER A 563 0.34 -11.33 -35.96
C SER A 563 -1.02 -11.85 -35.43
N SER A 564 -1.27 -13.15 -35.57
CA SER A 564 -2.40 -13.84 -34.94
C SER A 564 -2.23 -14.04 -33.43
N TYR A 565 -1.08 -13.69 -32.86
CA TYR A 565 -0.72 -13.94 -31.46
C TYR A 565 -0.35 -12.65 -30.73
N GLY A 566 -0.54 -12.66 -29.41
CA GLY A 566 -0.34 -11.49 -28.56
C GLY A 566 1.00 -11.46 -27.81
N LEU A 567 1.30 -10.28 -27.30
CA LEU A 567 2.48 -9.99 -26.49
C LEU A 567 2.08 -9.74 -25.03
N VAL A 568 2.69 -10.45 -24.09
CA VAL A 568 2.49 -10.26 -22.65
C VAL A 568 3.76 -9.69 -22.04
N VAL A 569 3.71 -8.51 -21.45
CA VAL A 569 4.85 -7.79 -20.88
C VAL A 569 4.75 -7.76 -19.37
N VAL A 570 5.71 -8.39 -18.68
CA VAL A 570 5.70 -8.54 -17.21
C VAL A 570 6.97 -7.94 -16.61
N GLY A 571 6.87 -6.76 -16.01
CA GLY A 571 8.00 -6.06 -15.37
C GLY A 571 8.01 -6.05 -13.84
N SER A 572 6.98 -6.60 -13.18
CA SER A 572 6.80 -6.51 -11.73
C SER A 572 7.32 -7.76 -10.97
N HIS A 573 7.98 -7.53 -9.83
CA HIS A 573 8.44 -8.58 -8.89
C HIS A 573 7.46 -8.87 -7.74
N VAL A 574 6.22 -8.37 -7.84
CA VAL A 574 5.18 -8.64 -6.82
C VAL A 574 4.85 -10.13 -6.79
N GLY A 575 4.70 -10.69 -5.57
CA GLY A 575 4.46 -12.12 -5.36
C GLY A 575 3.26 -12.68 -6.14
N LEU A 576 2.15 -11.93 -6.21
CA LEU A 576 0.97 -12.31 -7.02
C LEU A 576 1.30 -12.36 -8.52
N THR A 577 1.97 -11.34 -9.06
CA THR A 577 2.38 -11.30 -10.47
C THR A 577 3.27 -12.50 -10.82
N THR A 578 4.16 -12.90 -9.90
CA THR A 578 4.99 -14.10 -10.06
C THR A 578 4.16 -15.39 -10.16
N ARG A 579 3.11 -15.54 -9.33
CA ARG A 579 2.23 -16.71 -9.34
C ARG A 579 1.34 -16.75 -10.58
N GLN A 580 0.76 -15.61 -10.95
CA GLN A 580 -0.02 -15.44 -12.18
C GLN A 580 0.78 -15.78 -13.44
N LEU A 581 2.00 -15.26 -13.55
CA LEU A 581 2.89 -15.61 -14.66
C LEU A 581 3.20 -17.11 -14.66
N LYS A 582 3.54 -17.70 -13.50
CA LYS A 582 3.78 -19.13 -13.41
C LYS A 582 2.57 -19.93 -13.92
N ARG A 583 1.34 -19.52 -13.56
CA ARG A 583 0.12 -20.21 -14.00
C ARG A 583 -0.10 -20.12 -15.51
N LEU A 584 0.10 -18.94 -16.10
CA LEU A 584 0.06 -18.74 -17.56
C LEU A 584 1.04 -19.68 -18.27
N LEU A 585 2.27 -19.79 -17.77
CA LEU A 585 3.30 -20.67 -18.35
C LEU A 585 2.91 -22.15 -18.28
N GLU A 586 2.27 -22.58 -17.19
CA GLU A 586 1.82 -23.97 -17.02
C GLU A 586 0.61 -24.34 -17.90
N GLU A 587 -0.30 -23.39 -18.16
CA GLU A 587 -1.56 -23.66 -18.86
C GLU A 587 -1.47 -23.47 -20.38
N GLN A 588 -0.67 -22.51 -20.85
CA GLN A 588 -0.68 -22.08 -22.26
C GLN A 588 0.67 -22.22 -22.97
N ASP A 589 1.75 -22.55 -22.24
CA ASP A 589 3.11 -22.77 -22.76
C ASP A 589 3.58 -21.71 -23.79
N PRO A 590 3.45 -20.39 -23.49
CA PRO A 590 3.88 -19.34 -24.41
C PRO A 590 5.41 -19.32 -24.52
N THR A 591 5.90 -18.75 -25.62
CA THR A 591 7.34 -18.49 -25.78
C THR A 591 7.79 -17.42 -24.78
N VAL A 592 8.85 -17.66 -24.01
CA VAL A 592 9.31 -16.72 -22.97
C VAL A 592 10.63 -16.07 -23.35
N MET A 593 10.66 -14.73 -23.32
CA MET A 593 11.81 -13.90 -23.59
C MET A 593 12.18 -13.10 -22.34
N THR A 594 13.38 -13.36 -21.81
CA THR A 594 13.85 -12.71 -20.58
C THR A 594 14.84 -11.58 -20.89
N ILE A 595 14.47 -10.35 -20.55
CA ILE A 595 15.35 -9.20 -20.50
C ILE A 595 16.22 -9.31 -19.24
N ALA A 596 17.41 -9.87 -19.42
CA ALA A 596 18.49 -9.90 -18.43
C ALA A 596 18.91 -8.48 -17.99
N VAL A 597 18.61 -8.11 -16.74
CA VAL A 597 18.90 -6.78 -16.18
C VAL A 597 20.41 -6.51 -16.16
N GLU A 598 21.22 -7.52 -15.83
CA GLU A 598 22.68 -7.42 -15.83
C GLU A 598 23.27 -7.06 -17.20
N LYS A 599 22.64 -7.52 -18.29
CA LYS A 599 23.04 -7.18 -19.66
C LYS A 599 22.54 -5.80 -20.08
N VAL A 600 21.37 -5.40 -19.60
CA VAL A 600 20.82 -4.05 -19.85
C VAL A 600 21.71 -2.97 -19.24
N LEU A 601 22.26 -3.23 -18.05
CA LEU A 601 23.16 -2.31 -17.34
C LEU A 601 24.61 -2.37 -17.86
N GLY A 602 24.92 -3.31 -18.76
CA GLY A 602 26.27 -3.59 -19.24
C GLY A 602 26.52 -3.12 -20.69
N PRO A 603 27.74 -3.34 -21.21
CA PRO A 603 28.10 -2.97 -22.59
C PRO A 603 27.36 -3.78 -23.66
N ASP A 604 26.80 -4.95 -23.29
CA ASP A 604 26.10 -5.85 -24.21
C ASP A 604 24.61 -5.48 -24.40
N ARG A 605 24.16 -4.33 -23.86
CA ARG A 605 22.75 -3.90 -23.88
C ARG A 605 22.14 -3.99 -25.27
N GLU A 606 22.71 -3.32 -26.26
CA GLU A 606 22.16 -3.22 -27.62
C GLU A 606 22.02 -4.60 -28.28
N ALA A 607 23.11 -5.39 -28.29
CA ALA A 607 23.11 -6.74 -28.84
C ALA A 607 22.12 -7.69 -28.13
N HIS A 608 21.92 -7.51 -26.82
CA HIS A 608 20.94 -8.29 -26.05
C HIS A 608 19.50 -7.89 -26.39
N LEU A 609 19.19 -6.59 -26.47
CA LEU A 609 17.85 -6.14 -26.85
C LEU A 609 17.50 -6.53 -28.29
N ASP A 610 18.42 -6.37 -29.24
CA ASP A 610 18.23 -6.79 -30.64
C ASP A 610 17.91 -8.28 -30.75
N ARG A 611 18.58 -9.10 -29.93
CA ARG A 611 18.31 -10.54 -29.85
C ARG A 611 16.91 -10.81 -29.31
N ILE A 612 16.52 -10.14 -28.21
CA ILE A 612 15.19 -10.29 -27.61
C ILE A 612 14.10 -9.88 -28.61
N VAL A 613 14.27 -8.76 -29.32
CA VAL A 613 13.33 -8.30 -30.35
C VAL A 613 13.19 -9.34 -31.45
N ARG A 614 14.30 -9.81 -32.02
CA ARG A 614 14.28 -10.81 -33.11
C ARG A 614 13.59 -12.11 -32.68
N GLU A 615 13.93 -12.64 -31.51
CA GLU A 615 13.32 -13.88 -30.99
C GLU A 615 11.84 -13.69 -30.63
N THR A 616 11.46 -12.50 -30.16
CA THR A 616 10.05 -12.16 -29.90
C THR A 616 9.24 -12.12 -31.20
N VAL A 617 9.78 -11.47 -32.24
CA VAL A 617 9.15 -11.41 -33.57
C VAL A 617 9.01 -12.81 -34.18
N GLU A 618 10.04 -13.66 -34.06
CA GLU A 618 9.97 -15.05 -34.50
C GLU A 618 8.92 -15.84 -33.70
N GLY A 619 8.88 -15.68 -32.37
CA GLY A 619 7.88 -16.33 -31.51
C GLY A 619 6.44 -15.96 -31.87
N LEU A 620 6.19 -14.67 -32.15
CA LEU A 620 4.87 -14.16 -32.55
C LEU A 620 4.38 -14.74 -33.89
N SER A 621 5.22 -15.43 -34.66
CA SER A 621 4.75 -16.14 -35.86
C SER A 621 4.05 -17.48 -35.57
N SER A 622 4.21 -18.01 -34.34
CA SER A 622 3.76 -19.37 -33.98
C SER A 622 3.07 -19.50 -32.62
N GLY A 623 3.11 -18.47 -31.77
CA GLY A 623 2.40 -18.46 -30.50
C GLY A 623 2.47 -17.12 -29.77
N ASN A 624 1.74 -17.03 -28.65
CA ASN A 624 1.86 -15.89 -27.75
C ASN A 624 3.27 -15.82 -27.15
N VAL A 625 3.78 -14.60 -26.98
CA VAL A 625 5.12 -14.37 -26.40
C VAL A 625 5.00 -13.60 -25.10
N VAL A 626 5.71 -14.07 -24.07
CA VAL A 626 5.88 -13.37 -22.80
C VAL A 626 7.27 -12.72 -22.77
N VAL A 627 7.32 -11.40 -22.65
CA VAL A 627 8.54 -10.65 -22.35
C VAL A 627 8.57 -10.32 -20.87
N THR A 628 9.63 -10.72 -20.17
CA THR A 628 9.79 -10.49 -18.73
C THR A 628 11.19 -10.02 -18.38
N THR A 629 11.36 -9.28 -17.29
CA THR A 629 12.68 -8.93 -16.75
C THR A 629 13.25 -10.07 -15.90
N SER A 630 14.59 -10.19 -15.81
CA SER A 630 15.23 -11.18 -14.95
C SER A 630 14.83 -11.01 -13.49
N ARG A 631 14.65 -12.14 -12.78
CA ARG A 631 14.11 -12.15 -11.41
C ARG A 631 15.14 -11.90 -10.30
N GLU A 632 16.42 -11.85 -10.63
CA GLU A 632 17.45 -11.43 -9.66
C GLU A 632 17.40 -9.91 -9.49
N LEU A 633 17.16 -9.46 -8.25
CA LEU A 633 17.12 -8.05 -7.93
C LEU A 633 18.54 -7.47 -7.98
N VAL A 634 18.80 -6.60 -8.95
CA VAL A 634 20.02 -5.80 -8.99
C VAL A 634 19.77 -4.52 -8.21
N VAL A 635 20.44 -4.36 -7.07
CA VAL A 635 20.34 -3.20 -6.18
C VAL A 635 21.54 -2.29 -6.43
N GLY A 636 21.30 -0.99 -6.59
CA GLY A 636 22.36 0.02 -6.72
C GLY A 636 23.12 0.25 -5.41
N GLU A 637 24.23 0.99 -5.44
CA GLU A 637 25.01 1.27 -4.22
C GLU A 637 24.26 2.24 -3.29
N ASN A 638 23.33 3.03 -3.84
CA ASN A 638 22.47 3.96 -3.13
C ASN A 638 21.05 4.03 -3.76
N ALA A 639 20.20 4.93 -3.25
CA ALA A 639 18.83 5.11 -3.72
C ALA A 639 18.75 5.68 -5.15
N ASP A 640 19.64 6.61 -5.51
CA ASP A 640 19.70 7.21 -6.85
C ASP A 640 20.14 6.17 -7.89
N ASP A 641 21.15 5.35 -7.57
CA ASP A 641 21.60 4.25 -8.43
C ASP A 641 20.49 3.21 -8.64
N SER A 642 19.73 2.90 -7.60
CA SER A 642 18.60 1.95 -7.70
C SER A 642 17.47 2.51 -8.57
N LEU A 643 17.22 3.82 -8.50
CA LEU A 643 16.25 4.51 -9.35
C LEU A 643 16.72 4.52 -10.81
N ASP A 644 18.01 4.77 -11.05
CA ASP A 644 18.59 4.77 -12.39
C ASP A 644 18.62 3.38 -13.02
N ILE A 645 18.84 2.33 -12.22
CA ILE A 645 18.66 0.93 -12.67
C ILE A 645 17.20 0.70 -13.10
N ALA A 646 16.22 1.10 -12.27
CA ALA A 646 14.81 0.93 -12.59
C ALA A 646 14.41 1.67 -13.88
N ARG A 647 14.94 2.89 -14.08
CA ARG A 647 14.75 3.67 -15.32
C ARG A 647 15.35 2.97 -16.54
N GLN A 648 16.57 2.45 -16.44
CA GLN A 648 17.22 1.72 -17.54
C GLN A 648 16.48 0.44 -17.90
N VAL A 649 16.01 -0.31 -16.90
CA VAL A 649 15.19 -1.52 -17.10
C VAL A 649 13.86 -1.17 -17.77
N SER A 650 13.16 -0.15 -17.28
CA SER A 650 11.91 0.33 -17.89
C SER A 650 12.13 0.77 -19.35
N SER A 651 13.20 1.53 -19.62
CA SER A 651 13.57 1.95 -20.97
C SER A 651 13.86 0.77 -21.89
N ALA A 652 14.50 -0.29 -21.41
CA ALA A 652 14.75 -1.50 -22.18
C ALA A 652 13.45 -2.24 -22.53
N VAL A 653 12.51 -2.35 -21.59
CA VAL A 653 11.17 -2.93 -21.85
C VAL A 653 10.44 -2.13 -22.93
N VAL A 654 10.40 -0.80 -22.78
CA VAL A 654 9.79 0.12 -23.76
C VAL A 654 10.42 -0.03 -25.14
N GLU A 655 11.75 -0.08 -25.21
CA GLU A 655 12.48 -0.24 -26.46
C GLU A 655 12.15 -1.56 -27.16
N VAL A 656 12.12 -2.68 -26.41
CA VAL A 656 11.73 -3.99 -26.96
C VAL A 656 10.32 -3.95 -27.49
N VAL A 657 9.35 -3.42 -26.73
CA VAL A 657 7.95 -3.34 -27.18
C VAL A 657 7.82 -2.51 -28.45
N ARG A 658 8.47 -1.34 -28.50
CA ARG A 658 8.43 -0.44 -29.66
C ARG A 658 8.99 -1.10 -30.91
N GLN A 659 10.15 -1.76 -30.81
CA GLN A 659 10.77 -2.44 -31.95
C GLN A 659 9.98 -3.67 -32.39
N VAL A 660 9.39 -4.42 -31.46
CA VAL A 660 8.49 -5.55 -31.78
C VAL A 660 7.25 -5.04 -32.51
N LEU A 661 6.61 -3.96 -32.03
CA LEU A 661 5.46 -3.35 -32.69
C LEU A 661 5.79 -2.91 -34.13
N GLU A 662 6.96 -2.30 -34.34
CA GLU A 662 7.42 -1.86 -35.67
C GLU A 662 7.69 -3.03 -36.63
N ALA A 663 8.19 -4.16 -36.12
CA ALA A 663 8.59 -5.31 -36.93
C ALA A 663 7.47 -6.34 -37.16
N ALA A 664 6.64 -6.58 -36.16
CA ALA A 664 5.53 -7.54 -36.18
C ALA A 664 4.46 -7.12 -35.16
N PRO A 665 3.49 -6.27 -35.57
CA PRO A 665 2.42 -5.82 -34.68
C PRO A 665 1.69 -7.01 -34.06
N PRO A 666 1.64 -7.14 -32.71
CA PRO A 666 0.96 -8.26 -32.06
C PRO A 666 -0.57 -8.13 -32.15
N ARG A 667 -1.29 -9.25 -32.04
CA ARG A 667 -2.77 -9.29 -32.01
C ARG A 667 -3.33 -8.45 -30.87
N PHE A 668 -2.67 -8.47 -29.71
CA PHE A 668 -3.01 -7.75 -28.50
C PHE A 668 -1.75 -7.56 -27.66
N VAL A 669 -1.79 -6.62 -26.72
CA VAL A 669 -0.72 -6.43 -25.72
C VAL A 669 -1.29 -6.44 -24.32
N VAL A 670 -0.77 -7.28 -23.44
CA VAL A 670 -1.07 -7.27 -21.99
C VAL A 670 0.14 -6.74 -21.25
N ALA A 671 0.00 -5.65 -20.50
CA ALA A 671 1.05 -5.17 -19.61
C ALA A 671 0.68 -5.43 -18.14
N LYS A 672 1.61 -6.05 -17.39
CA LYS A 672 1.43 -6.40 -15.98
C LYS A 672 2.36 -5.61 -15.07
N GLY A 673 1.75 -4.84 -14.16
CA GLY A 673 2.43 -3.96 -13.20
C GLY A 673 2.07 -2.49 -13.43
N GLY A 674 2.00 -1.69 -12.37
CA GLY A 674 1.60 -0.28 -12.47
C GLY A 674 2.52 0.53 -13.40
N ILE A 675 3.80 0.64 -13.04
CA ILE A 675 4.79 1.36 -13.85
C ILE A 675 4.91 0.75 -15.25
N THR A 676 5.01 -0.59 -15.35
CA THR A 676 5.10 -1.28 -16.64
C THR A 676 3.91 -0.95 -17.55
N SER A 677 2.69 -0.93 -17.02
CA SER A 677 1.51 -0.63 -17.85
C SER A 677 1.47 0.84 -18.29
N ALA A 678 1.88 1.78 -17.44
CA ALA A 678 1.92 3.18 -17.86
C ALA A 678 2.98 3.43 -18.95
N GLU A 679 4.18 2.89 -18.78
CA GLU A 679 5.31 3.08 -19.70
C GLU A 679 5.10 2.33 -21.03
N VAL A 680 4.56 1.10 -20.98
CA VAL A 680 4.22 0.35 -22.20
C VAL A 680 3.14 1.06 -23.00
N ALA A 681 2.10 1.60 -22.35
CA ALA A 681 1.04 2.34 -23.05
C ALA A 681 1.58 3.60 -23.75
N SER A 682 2.23 4.48 -22.97
CA SER A 682 2.60 5.82 -23.40
C SER A 682 3.85 5.85 -24.29
N ARG A 683 4.84 5.00 -24.02
CA ARG A 683 6.14 5.03 -24.73
C ARG A 683 6.41 3.79 -25.57
N GLY A 684 5.98 2.61 -25.11
CA GLY A 684 6.15 1.36 -25.85
C GLY A 684 5.26 1.31 -27.09
N LEU A 685 3.96 1.51 -26.87
CA LEU A 685 2.91 1.52 -27.89
C LEU A 685 2.64 2.91 -28.46
N SER A 686 3.18 3.96 -27.83
CA SER A 686 3.01 5.36 -28.25
C SER A 686 1.54 5.77 -28.37
N ILE A 687 0.67 5.25 -27.49
CA ILE A 687 -0.76 5.55 -27.47
C ILE A 687 -0.92 6.97 -26.91
N ALA A 688 -1.34 7.95 -27.71
CA ALA A 688 -1.72 9.25 -27.14
C ALA A 688 -3.19 9.24 -26.73
N ARG A 689 -4.04 8.60 -27.53
CA ARG A 689 -5.51 8.60 -27.45
C ARG A 689 -6.04 7.18 -27.55
N ALA A 690 -6.83 6.76 -26.56
CA ALA A 690 -7.53 5.48 -26.60
C ALA A 690 -8.95 5.62 -26.06
N MET A 691 -9.75 4.58 -26.27
CA MET A 691 -11.05 4.40 -25.61
C MET A 691 -10.93 3.20 -24.66
N VAL A 692 -11.31 3.35 -23.39
CA VAL A 692 -11.53 2.17 -22.53
C VAL A 692 -12.78 1.46 -23.02
N ARG A 693 -12.72 0.15 -23.28
CA ARG A 693 -13.88 -0.65 -23.71
C ARG A 693 -14.56 -1.40 -22.58
N GLY A 694 -13.89 -1.53 -21.44
CA GLY A 694 -14.43 -2.14 -20.24
C GLY A 694 -13.47 -3.12 -19.57
N PRO A 695 -13.95 -3.83 -18.55
CA PRO A 695 -13.16 -4.76 -17.79
C PRO A 695 -13.02 -6.12 -18.48
N MET A 696 -11.88 -6.79 -18.33
CA MET A 696 -11.61 -8.15 -18.80
C MET A 696 -11.95 -9.21 -17.73
N LEU A 697 -12.14 -8.79 -16.48
CA LEU A 697 -12.54 -9.61 -15.34
C LEU A 697 -13.53 -8.82 -14.47
N PRO A 698 -14.38 -9.44 -13.64
CA PRO A 698 -15.42 -8.71 -12.91
C PRO A 698 -14.89 -7.50 -12.11
N GLY A 699 -15.22 -6.29 -12.57
CA GLY A 699 -14.84 -5.02 -11.93
C GLY A 699 -13.34 -4.66 -11.98
N ILE A 700 -12.49 -5.43 -12.66
CA ILE A 700 -11.03 -5.26 -12.66
C ILE A 700 -10.41 -5.51 -14.04
N VAL A 701 -9.18 -5.02 -14.25
CA VAL A 701 -8.37 -5.17 -15.48
C VAL A 701 -9.04 -4.57 -16.71
N SER A 702 -8.65 -3.37 -17.12
CA SER A 702 -9.29 -2.69 -18.26
C SER A 702 -8.63 -3.02 -19.60
N LEU A 703 -9.46 -3.12 -20.64
CA LEU A 703 -9.04 -3.14 -22.03
C LEU A 703 -9.19 -1.74 -22.65
N TRP A 704 -8.13 -1.26 -23.28
CA TRP A 704 -8.08 -0.03 -24.06
C TRP A 704 -8.00 -0.35 -25.55
N GLU A 705 -8.71 0.43 -26.35
CA GLU A 705 -8.60 0.49 -27.80
C GLU A 705 -7.82 1.76 -28.17
N PRO A 706 -6.55 1.66 -28.57
CA PRO A 706 -5.82 2.77 -29.15
C PRO A 706 -6.50 3.27 -30.43
N THR A 707 -6.67 4.59 -30.50
CA THR A 707 -7.33 5.27 -31.63
C THR A 707 -6.36 6.08 -32.49
N ASP A 708 -5.08 6.07 -32.11
CA ASP A 708 -4.01 6.78 -32.78
C ASP A 708 -2.68 6.02 -32.68
N GLY A 709 -1.66 6.57 -33.35
CA GLY A 709 -0.31 6.06 -33.28
C GLY A 709 -0.11 4.68 -33.91
N PRO A 710 1.08 4.07 -33.72
CA PRO A 710 1.42 2.80 -34.33
C PRO A 710 0.67 1.60 -33.73
N ALA A 711 0.05 1.76 -32.56
CA ALA A 711 -0.74 0.71 -31.91
C ALA A 711 -2.24 0.79 -32.21
N GLN A 712 -2.68 1.68 -33.11
CA GLN A 712 -4.08 1.84 -33.47
C GLN A 712 -4.69 0.49 -33.87
N GLY A 713 -5.82 0.12 -33.24
CA GLY A 713 -6.50 -1.16 -33.48
C GLY A 713 -5.91 -2.38 -32.77
N ILE A 714 -4.87 -2.21 -31.93
CA ILE A 714 -4.31 -3.29 -31.10
C ILE A 714 -4.89 -3.20 -29.69
N PRO A 715 -5.73 -4.17 -29.25
CA PRO A 715 -6.24 -4.21 -27.88
C PRO A 715 -5.10 -4.17 -26.86
N TYR A 716 -5.18 -3.22 -25.94
CA TYR A 716 -4.19 -3.03 -24.91
C TYR A 716 -4.80 -3.26 -23.53
N VAL A 717 -4.30 -4.26 -22.79
CA VAL A 717 -4.80 -4.59 -21.46
C VAL A 717 -3.89 -4.03 -20.38
N VAL A 718 -4.49 -3.22 -19.52
CA VAL A 718 -3.85 -2.65 -18.33
C VAL A 718 -4.11 -3.54 -17.12
N PHE A 719 -3.07 -4.22 -16.66
CA PHE A 719 -3.18 -5.18 -15.58
C PHE A 719 -2.32 -4.75 -14.37
N ALA A 720 -2.98 -4.28 -13.32
CA ALA A 720 -2.32 -3.87 -12.07
C ALA A 720 -1.58 -5.04 -11.39
N GLY A 721 -0.45 -4.76 -10.71
CA GLY A 721 0.42 -5.79 -10.13
C GLY A 721 -0.20 -6.65 -9.01
N ASN A 722 -1.16 -6.09 -8.27
CA ASN A 722 -1.78 -6.63 -7.06
C ASN A 722 -3.28 -6.98 -7.23
N VAL A 723 -3.75 -7.10 -8.47
CA VAL A 723 -5.16 -7.35 -8.79
C VAL A 723 -5.35 -8.77 -9.32
N GLY A 724 -6.51 -9.35 -9.03
CA GLY A 724 -6.89 -10.71 -9.40
C GLY A 724 -6.30 -11.79 -8.49
N ASP A 725 -6.46 -13.03 -8.92
CA ASP A 725 -5.96 -14.24 -8.29
C ASP A 725 -4.89 -14.92 -9.16
N ASP A 726 -4.48 -16.13 -8.80
CA ASP A 726 -3.41 -16.85 -9.50
C ASP A 726 -3.78 -17.27 -10.94
N SER A 727 -5.07 -17.37 -11.32
CA SER A 727 -5.51 -17.73 -12.69
C SER A 727 -5.82 -16.53 -13.58
N SER A 728 -6.09 -15.38 -12.99
CA SER A 728 -6.56 -14.17 -13.69
C SER A 728 -5.76 -13.78 -14.94
N LEU A 729 -4.42 -13.87 -14.92
CA LEU A 729 -3.61 -13.55 -16.10
C LEU A 729 -3.81 -14.56 -17.24
N ALA A 730 -3.91 -15.85 -16.91
CA ALA A 730 -4.14 -16.89 -17.89
C ALA A 730 -5.53 -16.75 -18.52
N GLU A 731 -6.56 -16.45 -17.73
CA GLU A 731 -7.94 -16.22 -18.21
C GLU A 731 -8.04 -15.05 -19.18
N VAL A 732 -7.38 -13.93 -18.86
CA VAL A 732 -7.33 -12.76 -19.74
C VAL A 732 -6.63 -13.10 -21.06
N VAL A 733 -5.47 -13.74 -21.02
CA VAL A 733 -4.74 -14.13 -22.25
C VAL A 733 -5.53 -15.15 -23.07
N ALA A 734 -6.20 -16.10 -22.43
CA ALA A 734 -7.05 -17.08 -23.11
C ALA A 734 -8.21 -16.39 -23.84
N THR A 735 -8.85 -15.41 -23.20
CA THR A 735 -9.95 -14.64 -23.81
C THR A 735 -9.49 -13.86 -25.04
N LEU A 736 -8.29 -13.27 -25.00
CA LEU A 736 -7.73 -12.50 -26.12
C LEU A 736 -7.21 -13.38 -27.27
N THR A 737 -6.91 -14.65 -26.99
CA THR A 737 -6.31 -15.61 -27.94
C THR A 737 -7.36 -16.50 -28.62
N ALA A 738 -8.51 -16.70 -27.98
CA ALA A 738 -9.62 -17.48 -28.51
C ALA A 738 -10.05 -16.99 -29.90
#